data_AF-A0AAV7B1Q7-F1
#
_entry.id   AF-A0AAV7B1Q7-F1
#
_cell.length_a   1.000
_cell.length_b   1.000
_cell.length_c   1.000
_cell.angle_alpha   90.00
_cell.angle_beta   90.00
_cell.angle_gamma   90.00
#
_symmetry.space_group_name_H-M   'P 1'
#
loop_
_entity.id
_entity.type
_entity.pdbx_description
1 polymer ?
#
loop_
_entity_poly.entity_id
_entity_poly.type
_entity_poly.pdbx_seq_one_letter_code
_entity_poly.pdbx_strand_id
1 'polypeptide(L)'
;MAPPRVQSNPGMHFPACIAPGFVVLDGGGRCIRFNILTSRCSVVDGSMAAAGATNPRLGPGNCRVENILHRVRRGQLTGCGLTRGSQISEELLKERDKQAKWNSIPLLLRKLYEGSHPNSDFSQCQAILKEISPLLSMEAMAIVTDDKKSGPELPFPNTYTFDLFGGVDLLVEILMRPSLFPQKKKHKIDDELIKDCLSILYNTCICTEGVTKRLAERNDFVLFLFTLMTNKKTFLQTATLIEDILGVKKEMIQLEDIPNLASLVSSFDQQQLANFCRILSVTISELDTGNDDKYTLLAKDAQQKKTQSPSRAEINQATLLNIPGFIERLCKLATRKVSESTGTTTFLQELEEWYTWLDNALVLDALMRVAHEETEQSGTESSDESGLANASSRTQLPQSMKIMHEIMYKVEVLYVLCVLLMGRQRNQVHKMIAEFKLIPGLNNLFDKLIWRKHSASSLVLHGHNQNCDCSPDISLKIQFLRLLQSFSDHHENKYLLLNSQELNELSAISLKANIPEVEAVMNTDRSLVCDGKKGLLTRLLHVMKKEPAESSFRFWQARAVESFLRGVTSYADQMFLLKRGLLEHILYCIVDSECKSRDVLQSYFDLLGELMKFNIDAFKRFNKYINTDEKVMNGARYFC
;
A
#
# COMPACT_ATOMS: atom_id res chain seq x y z
N MET A 1 -43.74 -32.49 19.99
CA MET A 1 -42.50 -32.98 19.33
C MET A 1 -42.28 -32.14 18.08
N ALA A 2 -41.37 -31.17 18.16
CA ALA A 2 -40.93 -30.32 17.05
C ALA A 2 -39.39 -30.38 17.01
N PRO A 3 -38.75 -30.36 15.83
CA PRO A 3 -37.30 -30.47 15.74
C PRO A 3 -36.63 -29.16 16.21
N PRO A 4 -35.40 -29.23 16.76
CA PRO A 4 -34.72 -28.05 17.25
C PRO A 4 -34.25 -27.15 16.08
N ARG A 5 -34.42 -25.84 16.29
CA ARG A 5 -33.99 -24.77 15.38
C ARG A 5 -32.47 -24.77 15.24
N VAL A 6 -31.99 -24.86 14.00
CA VAL A 6 -30.61 -24.55 13.62
C VAL A 6 -30.41 -23.04 13.81
N GLN A 7 -29.60 -22.65 14.81
CA GLN A 7 -29.14 -21.28 14.95
C GLN A 7 -28.06 -21.01 13.89
N SER A 8 -28.34 -20.02 13.05
CA SER A 8 -27.44 -19.47 12.05
C SER A 8 -26.26 -18.76 12.70
N ASN A 9 -25.04 -19.22 12.39
CA ASN A 9 -23.78 -18.53 12.68
C ASN A 9 -23.77 -17.12 12.07
N PRO A 10 -23.47 -16.04 12.83
CA PRO A 10 -23.06 -14.79 12.24
C PRO A 10 -21.62 -14.94 11.72
N GLY A 11 -21.44 -14.72 10.42
CA GLY A 11 -20.15 -14.74 9.74
C GLY A 11 -19.19 -13.69 10.32
N MET A 12 -17.93 -14.10 10.40
CA MET A 12 -16.79 -13.32 10.89
C MET A 12 -16.71 -11.92 10.27
N HIS A 13 -16.53 -10.93 11.13
CA HIS A 13 -16.20 -9.55 10.78
C HIS A 13 -14.72 -9.45 10.37
N PHE A 14 -14.46 -8.87 9.19
CA PHE A 14 -13.16 -8.35 8.79
C PHE A 14 -13.33 -6.86 8.47
N PRO A 15 -12.48 -5.95 8.97
CA PRO A 15 -12.38 -4.61 8.40
C PRO A 15 -11.66 -4.71 7.05
N ALA A 16 -12.42 -4.58 5.97
CA ALA A 16 -11.96 -4.60 4.57
C ALA A 16 -11.37 -3.25 4.13
N CYS A 17 -10.37 -2.73 4.84
CA CYS A 17 -9.69 -1.48 4.50
C CYS A 17 -8.18 -1.70 4.37
N ILE A 18 -7.69 -2.39 3.33
CA ILE A 18 -6.23 -2.54 3.16
C ILE A 18 -5.86 -2.46 1.68
N ALA A 19 -5.78 -1.23 1.17
CA ALA A 19 -4.81 -0.88 0.14
C ALA A 19 -3.47 -0.61 0.84
N PRO A 20 -2.32 -0.96 0.25
CA PRO A 20 -1.01 -0.64 0.78
C PRO A 20 -0.70 0.86 0.70
N GLY A 21 0.34 1.26 1.42
CA GLY A 21 0.21 2.27 2.47
C GLY A 21 -0.08 1.56 3.78
N PHE A 22 0.68 1.84 4.85
CA PHE A 22 0.61 1.05 6.08
C PHE A 22 -0.85 0.93 6.51
N VAL A 23 -1.29 -0.26 6.89
CA VAL A 23 -2.54 -0.40 7.62
C VAL A 23 -2.26 -1.44 8.69
N VAL A 24 -2.17 -0.97 9.91
CA VAL A 24 -2.14 -1.82 11.10
C VAL A 24 -3.37 -1.49 11.93
N LEU A 25 -3.99 -2.55 12.43
CA LEU A 25 -5.10 -2.47 13.36
C LEU A 25 -4.54 -2.04 14.72
N ASP A 26 -4.98 -0.90 15.24
CA ASP A 26 -4.89 -0.63 16.69
C ASP A 26 -5.62 -1.78 17.42
N GLY A 27 -5.30 -2.03 18.71
CA GLY A 27 -5.93 -3.07 19.55
C GLY A 27 -7.46 -2.94 19.72
N GLY A 28 -8.09 -1.97 19.03
CA GLY A 28 -9.54 -1.81 18.85
C GLY A 28 -10.03 -1.81 17.38
N GLY A 29 -9.23 -2.26 16.41
CA GLY A 29 -9.68 -2.49 15.02
C GLY A 29 -9.63 -1.28 14.06
N ARG A 30 -8.93 -0.19 14.38
CA ARG A 30 -8.80 1.00 13.50
C ARG A 30 -7.56 0.93 12.61
N CYS A 31 -7.71 1.33 11.35
CA CYS A 31 -6.65 1.37 10.33
C CYS A 31 -5.87 2.69 10.36
N ILE A 32 -4.54 2.64 10.50
CA ILE A 32 -3.65 3.82 10.47
C ILE A 32 -2.71 3.73 9.26
N ARG A 33 -2.68 4.78 8.41
CA ARG A 33 -1.83 4.87 7.21
C ARG A 33 -0.60 5.74 7.39
N PHE A 34 0.58 5.14 7.20
CA PHE A 34 1.89 5.76 7.33
C PHE A 34 2.56 5.90 5.95
N ASN A 35 3.08 7.09 5.62
CA ASN A 35 3.83 7.33 4.39
C ASN A 35 5.24 7.80 4.73
N ILE A 36 6.25 6.94 4.51
CA ILE A 36 7.66 7.20 4.87
C ILE A 36 8.29 8.35 4.05
N LEU A 37 7.83 8.60 2.83
CA LEU A 37 8.35 9.72 2.02
C LEU A 37 7.81 11.08 2.46
N THR A 38 6.75 11.09 3.28
CA THR A 38 6.06 12.31 3.68
C THR A 38 5.85 12.40 5.19
N SER A 39 6.44 11.48 5.97
CA SER A 39 6.27 11.37 7.43
C SER A 39 4.82 11.50 7.93
N ARG A 40 3.82 11.08 7.16
CA ARG A 40 2.39 11.27 7.52
C ARG A 40 1.82 10.04 8.21
N CYS A 41 1.17 10.24 9.35
CA CYS A 41 0.18 9.35 9.95
C CYS A 41 -1.22 9.87 9.58
N SER A 42 -2.06 9.05 8.95
CA SER A 42 -3.46 9.41 8.65
C SER A 42 -4.39 8.38 9.27
N VAL A 43 -5.29 8.86 10.15
CA VAL A 43 -6.41 8.08 10.66
C VAL A 43 -7.51 8.13 9.60
N VAL A 44 -7.96 6.97 9.12
CA VAL A 44 -9.10 6.90 8.21
C VAL A 44 -10.38 7.02 9.05
N ASP A 45 -10.84 8.25 9.27
CA ASP A 45 -12.13 8.50 9.91
C ASP A 45 -13.27 8.27 8.91
N GLY A 46 -13.91 7.10 9.00
CA GLY A 46 -15.19 6.82 8.36
C GLY A 46 -16.33 7.48 9.13
N SER A 47 -16.44 8.81 9.07
CA SER A 47 -17.60 9.51 9.63
C SER A 47 -18.52 9.99 8.51
N MET A 48 -19.63 9.26 8.32
CA MET A 48 -20.74 9.70 7.48
C MET A 48 -21.46 10.87 8.16
N ALA A 49 -21.14 12.11 7.77
CA ALA A 49 -21.99 13.24 8.07
C ALA A 49 -23.15 13.30 7.07
N ALA A 50 -24.35 12.99 7.56
CA ALA A 50 -25.59 13.12 6.81
C ALA A 50 -25.83 14.59 6.41
N ALA A 51 -25.84 14.86 5.10
CA ALA A 51 -26.18 16.16 4.56
C ALA A 51 -27.71 16.38 4.63
N GLY A 52 -28.17 17.02 5.70
CA GLY A 52 -29.51 17.61 5.77
C GLY A 52 -29.56 18.89 4.94
N ALA A 53 -30.06 18.79 3.70
CA ALA A 53 -30.31 19.95 2.85
C ALA A 53 -31.59 20.68 3.31
N THR A 54 -31.46 21.83 3.96
CA THR A 54 -32.56 22.78 4.14
C THR A 54 -32.39 23.95 3.17
N ASN A 55 -33.24 23.98 2.13
CA ASN A 55 -33.42 25.11 1.22
C ASN A 55 -33.96 26.34 1.97
N PRO A 56 -33.33 27.53 1.89
CA PRO A 56 -34.01 28.78 2.22
C PRO A 56 -34.74 29.32 0.98
N ARG A 57 -36.02 29.62 1.19
CA ARG A 57 -36.94 30.23 0.22
C ARG A 57 -36.41 31.57 -0.30
N LEU A 58 -36.60 31.80 -1.60
CA LEU A 58 -36.40 33.06 -2.30
C LEU A 58 -37.34 34.14 -1.74
N GLY A 59 -36.76 35.26 -1.31
CA GLY A 59 -37.44 36.53 -1.07
C GLY A 59 -36.71 37.67 -1.80
N PRO A 60 -37.41 38.68 -2.34
CA PRO A 60 -36.80 39.73 -3.14
C PRO A 60 -36.26 40.85 -2.24
N GLY A 61 -34.98 41.24 -2.42
CA GLY A 61 -34.49 42.46 -1.77
C GLY A 61 -32.96 42.59 -1.69
N ASN A 62 -32.46 43.66 -2.33
CA ASN A 62 -31.14 44.29 -2.19
C ASN A 62 -29.90 43.59 -2.79
N CYS A 63 -29.46 44.11 -3.93
CA CYS A 63 -28.10 44.00 -4.46
C CYS A 63 -27.08 44.56 -3.45
N ARG A 64 -26.58 43.71 -2.55
CA ARG A 64 -25.32 43.96 -1.85
C ARG A 64 -24.17 43.68 -2.81
N VAL A 65 -23.19 44.57 -2.86
CA VAL A 65 -21.94 44.39 -3.61
C VAL A 65 -21.28 43.11 -3.09
N GLU A 66 -21.40 42.01 -3.83
CA GLU A 66 -20.84 40.73 -3.42
C GLU A 66 -19.30 40.84 -3.35
N ASN A 67 -18.71 40.33 -2.27
CA ASN A 67 -17.26 40.23 -2.09
C ASN A 67 -16.65 39.51 -3.32
N ILE A 68 -15.52 40.01 -3.83
CA ILE A 68 -14.85 39.45 -5.01
C ILE A 68 -14.57 37.95 -4.87
N LEU A 69 -14.27 37.48 -3.65
CA LEU A 69 -14.09 36.06 -3.34
C LEU A 69 -15.37 35.25 -3.58
N HIS A 70 -16.52 35.80 -3.18
CA HIS A 70 -17.84 35.19 -3.40
C HIS A 70 -18.20 35.17 -4.89
N ARG A 71 -17.85 36.23 -5.63
CA ARG A 71 -18.07 36.30 -7.08
C ARG A 71 -17.23 35.28 -7.85
N VAL A 72 -15.95 35.12 -7.49
CA VAL A 72 -15.08 34.11 -8.09
C VAL A 72 -15.57 32.70 -7.80
N ARG A 73 -15.90 32.42 -6.52
CA ARG A 73 -16.42 31.10 -6.12
C ARG A 73 -17.76 30.77 -6.76
N ARG A 74 -18.68 31.75 -6.83
CA ARG A 74 -19.96 31.60 -7.53
C ARG A 74 -19.76 31.39 -9.03
N GLY A 75 -18.82 32.10 -9.66
CA GLY A 75 -18.51 31.89 -11.07
C GLY A 75 -17.93 30.51 -11.34
N GLN A 76 -17.05 29.99 -10.48
CA GLN A 76 -16.53 28.62 -10.58
C GLN A 76 -17.65 27.56 -10.45
N LEU A 77 -18.63 27.78 -9.58
CA LEU A 77 -19.76 26.86 -9.39
C LEU A 77 -20.81 26.93 -10.51
N THR A 78 -21.04 28.13 -11.06
CA THR A 78 -22.13 28.37 -12.04
C THR A 78 -21.65 28.44 -13.49
N GLY A 79 -20.33 28.46 -13.73
CA GLY A 79 -19.72 28.72 -15.04
C GLY A 79 -19.95 30.14 -15.57
N CYS A 80 -20.59 31.02 -14.79
CA CYS A 80 -21.04 32.35 -15.23
C CYS A 80 -20.36 33.46 -14.42
N GLY A 81 -19.69 34.39 -15.09
CA GLY A 81 -19.02 35.54 -14.46
C GLY A 81 -17.51 35.34 -14.26
N LEU A 82 -16.95 35.87 -13.16
CA LEU A 82 -15.53 35.74 -12.84
C LEU A 82 -15.25 34.31 -12.35
N THR A 83 -14.39 33.59 -13.05
CA THR A 83 -14.01 32.19 -12.77
C THR A 83 -12.54 32.04 -12.39
N ARG A 84 -11.69 33.00 -12.79
CA ARG A 84 -10.24 32.98 -12.57
C ARG A 84 -9.72 34.35 -12.14
N GLY A 85 -8.58 34.37 -11.46
CA GLY A 85 -7.88 35.60 -11.07
C GLY A 85 -7.42 36.45 -12.25
N SER A 86 -7.09 35.83 -13.39
CA SER A 86 -6.70 36.53 -14.61
C SER A 86 -7.79 37.41 -15.22
N GLN A 87 -9.07 37.16 -14.88
CA GLN A 87 -10.22 37.95 -15.34
C GLN A 87 -10.45 39.22 -14.51
N ILE A 88 -9.64 39.45 -13.46
CA ILE A 88 -9.72 40.59 -12.56
C ILE A 88 -8.67 41.63 -12.96
N SER A 89 -9.03 42.92 -12.96
CA SER A 89 -8.11 44.03 -13.24
C SER A 89 -6.94 44.05 -12.25
N GLU A 90 -5.73 44.29 -12.76
CA GLU A 90 -4.48 44.26 -11.99
C GLU A 90 -4.49 45.28 -10.85
N GLU A 91 -5.05 46.46 -11.08
CA GLU A 91 -5.21 47.54 -10.10
C GLU A 91 -6.03 47.07 -8.88
N LEU A 92 -7.17 46.41 -9.13
CA LEU A 92 -8.03 45.86 -8.09
C LEU A 92 -7.37 44.69 -7.33
N LEU A 93 -6.58 43.86 -8.02
CA LEU A 93 -5.81 42.80 -7.36
C LEU A 93 -4.72 43.37 -6.46
N LYS A 94 -3.98 44.40 -6.90
CA LYS A 94 -2.95 45.08 -6.08
C LYS A 94 -3.53 45.75 -4.84
N GLU A 95 -4.69 46.39 -4.98
CA GLU A 95 -5.37 47.02 -3.85
C GLU A 95 -5.81 46.00 -2.80
N ARG A 96 -6.39 44.87 -3.25
CA ARG A 96 -6.91 43.82 -2.37
C ARG A 96 -5.83 42.91 -1.80
N ASP A 97 -4.76 42.64 -2.53
CA ASP A 97 -3.59 41.88 -2.06
C ASP A 97 -2.97 42.51 -0.80
N LYS A 98 -2.83 43.85 -0.78
CA LYS A 98 -2.33 44.60 0.39
C LYS A 98 -3.25 44.49 1.60
N GLN A 99 -4.56 44.45 1.39
CA GLN A 99 -5.57 44.38 2.47
C GLN A 99 -5.71 42.96 3.02
N ALA A 100 -5.73 41.96 2.14
CA ALA A 100 -6.02 40.56 2.48
C ALA A 100 -4.76 39.71 2.69
N LYS A 101 -3.56 40.26 2.43
CA LYS A 101 -2.26 39.60 2.54
C LYS A 101 -2.17 38.31 1.69
N TRP A 102 -2.56 38.40 0.42
CA TRP A 102 -2.51 37.24 -0.51
C TRP A 102 -1.10 36.96 -1.06
N ASN A 103 -0.06 37.63 -0.53
CA ASN A 103 1.34 37.45 -0.90
C ASN A 103 1.59 37.53 -2.42
N SER A 104 0.81 38.37 -3.11
CA SER A 104 0.86 38.58 -4.56
C SER A 104 0.56 37.35 -5.44
N ILE A 105 0.07 36.25 -4.85
CA ILE A 105 -0.30 35.02 -5.57
C ILE A 105 -1.26 35.30 -6.75
N PRO A 106 -2.33 36.12 -6.59
CA PRO A 106 -3.25 36.39 -7.70
C PRO A 106 -2.60 37.15 -8.87
N LEU A 107 -1.63 38.03 -8.57
CA LEU A 107 -0.87 38.76 -9.58
C LEU A 107 0.11 37.85 -10.31
N LEU A 108 0.77 36.93 -9.59
CA LEU A 108 1.64 35.91 -10.17
C LEU A 108 0.85 34.94 -11.05
N LEU A 109 -0.35 34.50 -10.63
CA LEU A 109 -1.24 33.66 -11.44
C LEU A 109 -1.70 34.34 -12.72
N ARG A 110 -1.97 35.65 -12.67
CA ARG A 110 -2.29 36.43 -13.86
C ARG A 110 -1.11 36.48 -14.83
N LYS A 111 0.10 36.77 -14.35
CA LYS A 111 1.33 36.74 -15.17
C LYS A 111 1.59 35.34 -15.72
N LEU A 112 1.34 34.29 -14.94
CA LEU A 112 1.47 32.90 -15.37
C LEU A 112 0.49 32.59 -16.51
N TYR A 113 -0.76 33.04 -16.38
CA TYR A 113 -1.77 32.90 -17.43
C TYR A 113 -1.34 33.62 -18.72
N GLU A 114 -0.90 34.87 -18.60
CA GLU A 114 -0.38 35.67 -19.73
C GLU A 114 0.88 35.03 -20.35
N GLY A 115 1.76 34.43 -19.55
CA GLY A 115 2.94 33.70 -20.01
C GLY A 115 2.64 32.33 -20.62
N SER A 116 1.49 31.73 -20.31
CA SER A 116 1.13 30.37 -20.72
C SER A 116 0.49 30.25 -22.11
N HIS A 117 0.68 31.20 -23.04
CA HIS A 117 0.07 31.14 -24.38
C HIS A 117 0.72 30.07 -25.28
N PRO A 118 0.04 29.58 -26.34
CA PRO A 118 0.49 28.40 -27.11
C PRO A 118 1.84 28.54 -27.82
N ASN A 119 2.37 29.77 -27.92
CA ASN A 119 3.62 30.10 -28.59
C ASN A 119 4.64 30.78 -27.65
N SER A 120 4.36 30.81 -26.35
CA SER A 120 5.23 31.47 -25.37
C SER A 120 6.39 30.57 -24.95
N ASP A 121 7.51 31.19 -24.59
CA ASP A 121 8.62 30.48 -23.95
C ASP A 121 8.23 30.10 -22.51
N PHE A 122 8.35 28.82 -22.19
CA PHE A 122 8.04 28.28 -20.87
C PHE A 122 9.01 28.75 -19.78
N SER A 123 10.14 29.36 -20.13
CA SER A 123 11.11 29.94 -19.18
C SER A 123 10.48 30.97 -18.24
N GLN A 124 9.56 31.81 -18.77
CA GLN A 124 8.86 32.81 -17.98
C GLN A 124 7.84 32.16 -17.02
N CYS A 125 7.14 31.11 -17.46
CA CYS A 125 6.27 30.33 -16.58
C CYS A 125 7.07 29.69 -15.45
N GLN A 126 8.22 29.11 -15.75
CA GLN A 126 9.08 28.47 -14.76
C GLN A 126 9.59 29.46 -13.70
N ALA A 127 10.02 30.66 -14.11
CA ALA A 127 10.44 31.70 -13.17
C ALA A 127 9.31 32.07 -12.19
N ILE A 128 8.07 32.22 -12.70
CA ILE A 128 6.91 32.53 -11.87
C ILE A 128 6.57 31.37 -10.92
N LEU A 129 6.65 30.11 -11.37
CA LEU A 129 6.41 28.95 -10.50
C LEU A 129 7.47 28.83 -9.38
N LYS A 130 8.72 29.19 -9.66
CA LYS A 130 9.79 29.24 -8.64
C LYS A 130 9.56 30.32 -7.58
N GLU A 131 8.85 31.40 -7.92
CA GLU A 131 8.41 32.40 -6.93
C GLU A 131 7.21 31.91 -6.09
N ILE A 132 6.29 31.15 -6.69
CA ILE A 132 5.09 30.63 -6.01
C ILE A 132 5.40 29.42 -5.11
N SER A 133 6.28 28.51 -5.56
CA SER A 133 6.54 27.22 -4.91
C SER A 133 6.96 27.32 -3.44
N PRO A 134 7.89 28.22 -3.03
CA PRO A 134 8.27 28.37 -1.63
C PRO A 134 7.12 28.82 -0.72
N LEU A 135 6.24 29.70 -1.22
CA LEU A 135 5.10 30.24 -0.47
C LEU A 135 4.09 29.14 -0.10
N LEU A 136 3.94 28.14 -0.95
CA LEU A 136 3.03 27.01 -0.77
C LEU A 136 3.70 25.86 -0.01
N SER A 137 5.01 25.65 -0.22
CA SER A 137 5.76 24.56 0.41
C SER A 137 5.94 24.76 1.91
N MET A 138 6.14 26.00 2.38
CA MET A 138 6.23 26.28 3.82
C MET A 138 4.93 25.92 4.56
N GLU A 139 3.78 26.16 3.92
CA GLU A 139 2.46 25.83 4.48
C GLU A 139 2.23 24.32 4.51
N ALA A 140 2.58 23.62 3.43
CA ALA A 140 2.50 22.16 3.37
C ALA A 140 3.40 21.48 4.41
N MET A 141 4.62 21.99 4.60
CA MET A 141 5.54 21.44 5.60
C MET A 141 5.03 21.63 7.03
N ALA A 142 4.45 22.78 7.37
CA ALA A 142 3.88 23.02 8.70
C ALA A 142 2.73 22.05 9.06
N ILE A 143 1.94 21.62 8.06
CA ILE A 143 0.86 20.63 8.23
C ILE A 143 1.44 19.22 8.37
N VAL A 144 2.52 18.91 7.66
CA VAL A 144 3.14 17.58 7.66
C VAL A 144 3.94 17.30 8.93
N THR A 145 4.57 18.32 9.53
CA THR A 145 5.44 18.15 10.72
C THR A 145 4.71 18.23 12.06
N ASP A 146 3.37 18.35 12.06
CA ASP A 146 2.51 18.53 13.24
C ASP A 146 2.96 19.69 14.16
N ASP A 147 3.79 20.59 13.63
CA ASP A 147 4.41 21.71 14.34
C ASP A 147 3.40 22.87 14.30
N LYS A 148 2.23 22.66 14.93
CA LYS A 148 1.26 23.73 15.22
C LYS A 148 1.86 24.67 16.26
N LYS A 149 2.93 25.38 15.90
CA LYS A 149 3.35 26.57 16.63
C LYS A 149 2.27 27.61 16.45
N SER A 150 1.82 28.14 17.57
CA SER A 150 0.86 29.23 17.78
C SER A 150 1.34 30.55 17.14
N GLY A 151 1.46 30.56 15.81
CA GLY A 151 1.60 31.78 15.02
C GLY A 151 0.22 32.37 14.68
N PRO A 152 0.14 33.68 14.36
CA PRO A 152 -1.12 34.29 13.95
C PRO A 152 -1.66 33.60 12.69
N GLU A 153 -2.82 32.95 12.79
CA GLU A 153 -3.55 32.37 11.66
C GLU A 153 -3.72 33.45 10.57
N LEU A 154 -3.12 33.22 9.40
CA LEU A 154 -3.41 34.07 8.24
C LEU A 154 -4.90 33.90 7.90
N PRO A 155 -5.63 34.99 7.58
CA PRO A 155 -7.06 34.91 7.28
C PRO A 155 -7.37 34.06 6.05
N PHE A 156 -6.40 33.88 5.16
CA PHE A 156 -6.46 32.94 4.03
C PHE A 156 -5.11 32.25 3.86
N PRO A 157 -5.07 30.90 3.87
CA PRO A 157 -3.86 30.17 3.50
C PRO A 157 -3.43 30.46 2.05
N ASN A 158 -2.14 30.38 1.75
CA ASN A 158 -1.58 30.62 0.43
C ASN A 158 -2.09 29.56 -0.56
N THR A 159 -2.20 28.30 -0.13
CA THR A 159 -2.71 27.19 -0.95
C THR A 159 -4.18 27.38 -1.32
N TYR A 160 -4.99 27.81 -0.35
CA TYR A 160 -6.40 28.17 -0.59
C TYR A 160 -6.53 29.35 -1.54
N THR A 161 -5.68 30.37 -1.38
CA THR A 161 -5.67 31.55 -2.27
C THR A 161 -5.27 31.16 -3.69
N PHE A 162 -4.24 30.32 -3.85
CA PHE A 162 -3.81 29.80 -5.14
C PHE A 162 -4.92 29.04 -5.87
N ASP A 163 -5.61 28.14 -5.16
CA ASP A 163 -6.74 27.39 -5.69
C ASP A 163 -7.93 28.30 -6.06
N LEU A 164 -8.32 29.20 -5.16
CA LEU A 164 -9.46 30.09 -5.34
C LEU A 164 -9.35 30.95 -6.61
N PHE A 165 -8.15 31.40 -6.95
CA PHE A 165 -7.93 32.21 -8.16
C PHE A 165 -7.66 31.38 -9.43
N GLY A 166 -7.88 30.06 -9.38
CA GLY A 166 -7.82 29.16 -10.54
C GLY A 166 -6.41 28.63 -10.84
N GLY A 167 -5.51 28.64 -9.86
CA GLY A 167 -4.14 28.16 -10.04
C GLY A 167 -4.06 26.68 -10.36
N VAL A 168 -4.86 25.84 -9.71
CA VAL A 168 -4.89 24.39 -9.94
C VAL A 168 -5.30 24.06 -11.38
N ASP A 169 -6.40 24.65 -11.86
CA ASP A 169 -6.89 24.44 -13.22
C ASP A 169 -5.87 24.90 -14.27
N LEU A 170 -5.22 26.05 -14.02
CA LEU A 170 -4.17 26.58 -14.89
C LEU A 170 -2.94 25.66 -14.94
N LEU A 171 -2.51 25.08 -13.82
CA LEU A 171 -1.41 24.10 -13.82
C LEU A 171 -1.76 22.83 -14.59
N VAL A 172 -2.99 22.33 -14.44
CA VAL A 172 -3.47 21.17 -15.21
C VAL A 172 -3.49 21.49 -16.70
N GLU A 173 -3.94 22.69 -17.09
CA GLU A 173 -3.92 23.16 -18.49
C GLU A 173 -2.50 23.27 -19.06
N ILE A 174 -1.55 23.82 -18.28
CA ILE A 174 -0.13 23.92 -18.67
C ILE A 174 0.46 22.52 -18.87
N LEU A 175 0.23 21.61 -17.92
CA LEU A 175 0.74 20.24 -17.96
C LEU A 175 0.18 19.44 -19.14
N MET A 176 -1.13 19.49 -19.39
CA MET A 176 -1.78 18.71 -20.45
C MET A 176 -1.66 19.32 -21.85
N ARG A 177 -1.11 20.53 -21.97
CA ARG A 177 -1.00 21.24 -23.25
C ARG A 177 -0.34 20.44 -24.38
N PRO A 178 0.75 19.68 -24.15
CA PRO A 178 1.39 18.88 -25.19
C PRO A 178 0.46 17.80 -25.77
N SER A 179 -0.50 17.32 -24.97
CA SER A 179 -1.49 16.31 -25.35
C SER A 179 -2.70 16.92 -26.04
N LEU A 180 -3.08 18.15 -25.68
CA LEU A 180 -4.23 18.86 -26.23
C LEU A 180 -3.95 19.54 -27.58
N PHE A 181 -2.70 19.93 -27.86
CA PHE A 181 -2.29 20.60 -29.09
C PHE A 181 -1.02 19.97 -29.67
N PRO A 182 -1.12 18.91 -30.50
CA PRO A 182 0.03 18.34 -31.20
C PRO A 182 0.54 19.34 -32.26
N GLN A 183 1.42 20.26 -31.86
CA GLN A 183 2.02 21.23 -32.77
C GLN A 183 3.07 20.58 -33.70
N LYS A 184 3.23 21.15 -34.90
CA LYS A 184 4.22 20.74 -35.92
C LYS A 184 5.69 20.88 -35.45
N LYS A 185 5.95 21.63 -34.38
CA LYS A 185 7.24 21.67 -33.67
C LYS A 185 7.02 21.13 -32.26
N LYS A 186 7.64 20.00 -31.92
CA LYS A 186 7.63 19.41 -30.57
C LYS A 186 8.38 20.33 -29.61
N HIS A 187 7.74 21.38 -29.10
CA HIS A 187 8.24 22.06 -27.90
C HIS A 187 7.92 21.14 -26.71
N LYS A 188 8.89 20.27 -26.39
CA LYS A 188 8.84 19.44 -25.19
C LYS A 188 8.85 20.40 -23.98
N ILE A 189 7.86 20.28 -23.09
CA ILE A 189 7.90 21.00 -21.81
C ILE A 189 9.16 20.57 -21.06
N ASP A 190 9.87 21.55 -20.48
CA ASP A 190 11.05 21.29 -19.69
C ASP A 190 10.75 20.42 -18.47
N ASP A 191 11.64 19.49 -18.14
CA ASP A 191 11.44 18.52 -17.05
C ASP A 191 11.31 19.24 -15.70
N GLU A 192 12.03 20.35 -15.52
CA GLU A 192 11.97 21.16 -14.29
C GLU A 192 10.63 21.92 -14.18
N LEU A 193 10.04 22.36 -15.29
CA LEU A 193 8.70 22.97 -15.25
C LEU A 193 7.64 21.94 -14.82
N ILE A 194 7.73 20.70 -15.32
CA ILE A 194 6.83 19.62 -14.91
C ILE A 194 6.98 19.34 -13.42
N LYS A 195 8.22 19.27 -12.93
CA LYS A 195 8.55 19.09 -11.51
C LYS A 195 7.92 20.18 -10.64
N ASP A 196 8.08 21.44 -11.01
CA ASP A 196 7.52 22.59 -10.29
C ASP A 196 5.97 22.52 -10.25
N CYS A 197 5.34 22.24 -11.39
CA CYS A 197 3.88 22.07 -11.47
C CYS A 197 3.37 20.93 -10.57
N LEU A 198 4.02 19.75 -10.62
CA LEU A 198 3.62 18.59 -9.82
C LEU A 198 3.80 18.85 -8.32
N SER A 199 4.88 19.51 -7.92
CA SER A 199 5.14 19.87 -6.53
C SER A 199 4.09 20.84 -5.99
N ILE A 200 3.72 21.87 -6.77
CA ILE A 200 2.68 22.82 -6.37
C ILE A 200 1.32 22.14 -6.28
N LEU A 201 0.96 21.27 -7.25
CA LEU A 201 -0.28 20.51 -7.23
C LEU A 201 -0.36 19.60 -5.99
N TYR A 202 0.72 18.90 -5.67
CA TYR A 202 0.82 18.05 -4.49
C TYR A 202 0.63 18.84 -3.19
N ASN A 203 1.33 19.96 -3.02
CA ASN A 203 1.18 20.85 -1.86
C ASN A 203 -0.26 21.36 -1.72
N THR A 204 -0.91 21.69 -2.85
CA THR A 204 -2.30 22.16 -2.84
C THR A 204 -3.28 21.04 -2.47
N CYS A 205 -3.04 19.80 -2.90
CA CYS A 205 -3.82 18.62 -2.50
C CYS A 205 -3.70 18.31 -1.00
N ILE A 206 -2.55 18.59 -0.39
CA ILE A 206 -2.31 18.41 1.04
C ILE A 206 -3.06 19.45 1.87
N CYS A 207 -2.98 20.72 1.48
CA CYS A 207 -3.40 21.83 2.35
C CYS A 207 -4.83 22.30 2.12
N THR A 208 -5.39 22.09 0.93
CA THR A 208 -6.72 22.59 0.57
C THR A 208 -7.72 21.46 0.38
N GLU A 209 -8.74 21.43 1.24
CA GLU A 209 -9.80 20.44 1.18
C GLU A 209 -10.58 20.50 -0.14
N GLY A 210 -10.86 19.33 -0.72
CA GLY A 210 -11.65 19.19 -1.94
C GLY A 210 -10.89 19.34 -3.25
N VAL A 211 -9.64 19.83 -3.26
CA VAL A 211 -8.80 19.90 -4.48
C VAL A 211 -8.54 18.50 -5.03
N THR A 212 -8.06 17.58 -4.18
CA THR A 212 -7.79 16.18 -4.57
C THR A 212 -9.02 15.50 -5.15
N LYS A 213 -10.21 15.78 -4.60
CA LYS A 213 -11.48 15.26 -5.10
C LYS A 213 -11.85 15.82 -6.49
N ARG A 214 -11.67 17.13 -6.71
CA ARG A 214 -11.89 17.75 -8.04
C ARG A 214 -10.93 17.20 -9.09
N LEU A 215 -9.66 17.00 -8.73
CA LEU A 215 -8.69 16.36 -9.61
C LEU A 215 -9.04 14.89 -9.90
N ALA A 216 -9.55 14.16 -8.90
CA ALA A 216 -10.01 12.77 -9.07
C ALA A 216 -11.22 12.63 -9.99
N GLU A 217 -12.08 13.65 -10.09
CA GLU A 217 -13.22 13.67 -11.02
C GLU A 217 -12.79 13.84 -12.49
N ARG A 218 -11.57 14.35 -12.74
CA ARG A 218 -10.99 14.54 -14.07
C ARG A 218 -10.23 13.31 -14.57
N ASN A 219 -10.96 12.36 -15.18
CA ASN A 219 -10.37 11.13 -15.73
C ASN A 219 -9.28 11.39 -16.78
N ASP A 220 -9.46 12.40 -17.62
CA ASP A 220 -8.49 12.86 -18.62
C ASP A 220 -7.13 13.21 -17.98
N PHE A 221 -7.17 13.95 -16.87
CA PHE A 221 -5.98 14.34 -16.13
C PHE A 221 -5.31 13.14 -15.44
N VAL A 222 -6.10 12.26 -14.81
CA VAL A 222 -5.56 11.05 -14.17
C VAL A 222 -4.83 10.17 -15.20
N LEU A 223 -5.42 9.92 -16.36
CA LEU A 223 -4.79 9.15 -17.43
C LEU A 223 -3.53 9.84 -17.97
N PHE A 224 -3.55 11.18 -18.08
CA PHE A 224 -2.37 11.94 -18.46
C PHE A 224 -1.22 11.80 -17.45
N LEU A 225 -1.49 11.77 -16.15
CA LEU A 225 -0.44 11.57 -15.13
C LEU A 225 0.31 10.24 -15.33
N PHE A 226 -0.36 9.16 -15.74
CA PHE A 226 0.33 7.90 -16.08
C PHE A 226 1.36 8.08 -17.21
N THR A 227 1.09 8.96 -18.19
CA THR A 227 2.06 9.23 -19.27
C THR A 227 3.32 9.94 -18.77
N LEU A 228 3.19 10.79 -17.75
CA LEU A 228 4.31 11.49 -17.11
C LEU A 228 5.24 10.54 -16.34
N MET A 229 4.75 9.36 -15.95
CA MET A 229 5.59 8.32 -15.31
C MET A 229 6.66 7.76 -16.25
N THR A 230 6.62 8.03 -17.55
CA THR A 230 7.73 7.67 -18.46
C THR A 230 9.01 8.44 -18.12
N ASN A 231 8.88 9.63 -17.53
CA ASN A 231 10.02 10.48 -17.20
C ASN A 231 10.60 10.13 -15.82
N LYS A 232 11.85 9.67 -15.80
CA LYS A 232 12.54 9.25 -14.57
C LYS A 232 12.67 10.37 -13.54
N LYS A 233 12.86 11.63 -13.97
CA LYS A 233 13.06 12.77 -13.06
C LYS A 233 11.80 13.14 -12.27
N THR A 234 10.63 12.99 -12.88
CA THR A 234 9.34 13.37 -12.30
C THR A 234 8.54 12.16 -11.82
N PHE A 235 9.08 10.94 -11.98
CA PHE A 235 8.38 9.69 -11.71
C PHE A 235 7.79 9.64 -10.30
N LEU A 236 8.61 9.90 -9.27
CA LEU A 236 8.20 9.72 -7.88
C LEU A 236 7.11 10.71 -7.49
N GLN A 237 7.27 11.98 -7.85
CA GLN A 237 6.27 13.03 -7.60
C GLN A 237 4.94 12.71 -8.29
N THR A 238 5.02 12.25 -9.55
CA THR A 238 3.85 11.82 -10.31
C THR A 238 3.16 10.63 -9.64
N ALA A 239 3.92 9.62 -9.22
CA ALA A 239 3.40 8.42 -8.58
C ALA A 239 2.69 8.73 -7.26
N THR A 240 3.29 9.57 -6.42
CA THR A 240 2.70 10.02 -5.15
C THR A 240 1.40 10.79 -5.39
N LEU A 241 1.38 11.70 -6.37
CA LEU A 241 0.17 12.45 -6.70
C LEU A 241 -0.96 11.53 -7.21
N ILE A 242 -0.63 10.55 -8.06
CA ILE A 242 -1.61 9.55 -8.52
C ILE A 242 -2.15 8.75 -7.34
N GLU A 243 -1.29 8.30 -6.42
CA GLU A 243 -1.72 7.55 -5.23
C GLU A 243 -2.73 8.33 -4.39
N ASP A 244 -2.45 9.61 -4.11
CA ASP A 244 -3.35 10.46 -3.33
C ASP A 244 -4.68 10.73 -4.05
N ILE A 245 -4.63 10.97 -5.37
CA ILE A 245 -5.83 11.19 -6.19
C ILE A 245 -6.69 9.92 -6.24
N LEU A 246 -6.08 8.76 -6.47
CA LEU A 246 -6.81 7.48 -6.50
C LEU A 246 -7.34 7.11 -5.12
N GLY A 247 -6.66 7.50 -4.05
CA GLY A 247 -7.11 7.26 -2.67
C GLY A 247 -8.46 7.90 -2.32
N VAL A 248 -8.83 9.01 -2.96
CA VAL A 248 -10.13 9.67 -2.77
C VAL A 248 -11.14 9.38 -3.89
N LYS A 249 -10.70 8.73 -4.97
CA LYS A 249 -11.53 8.48 -6.14
C LYS A 249 -12.51 7.34 -5.86
N LYS A 250 -13.81 7.64 -5.98
CA LYS A 250 -14.87 6.64 -5.76
C LYS A 250 -14.95 5.59 -6.87
N GLU A 251 -14.70 6.00 -8.11
CA GLU A 251 -14.75 5.11 -9.26
C GLU A 251 -13.36 4.63 -9.64
N MET A 252 -13.17 3.32 -9.69
CA MET A 252 -11.92 2.71 -10.13
C MET A 252 -11.63 3.05 -11.60
N ILE A 253 -10.38 3.42 -11.89
CA ILE A 253 -9.90 3.64 -13.27
C ILE A 253 -9.72 2.31 -13.99
N GLN A 254 -9.91 2.30 -15.31
CA GLN A 254 -9.59 1.14 -16.14
C GLN A 254 -8.18 1.30 -16.70
N LEU A 255 -7.32 0.32 -16.43
CA LEU A 255 -5.92 0.36 -16.86
C LEU A 255 -5.79 0.23 -18.39
N GLU A 256 -6.79 -0.34 -19.07
CA GLU A 256 -6.84 -0.45 -20.53
C GLU A 256 -6.95 0.91 -21.24
N ASP A 257 -7.48 1.93 -20.56
CA ASP A 257 -7.59 3.30 -21.09
C ASP A 257 -6.24 4.03 -21.09
N ILE A 258 -5.22 3.49 -20.41
CA ILE A 258 -3.90 4.09 -20.35
C ILE A 258 -3.16 3.79 -21.66
N PRO A 259 -2.80 4.83 -22.44
CA PRO A 259 -2.14 4.62 -23.72
C PRO A 259 -0.76 3.99 -23.53
N ASN A 260 -0.48 2.93 -24.30
CA ASN A 260 0.80 2.21 -24.28
C ASN A 260 1.22 1.69 -22.88
N LEU A 261 0.27 1.30 -22.02
CA LEU A 261 0.55 0.79 -20.67
C LEU A 261 1.64 -0.29 -20.64
N ALA A 262 1.61 -1.25 -21.57
CA ALA A 262 2.61 -2.31 -21.65
C ALA A 262 4.03 -1.73 -21.84
N SER A 263 4.20 -0.78 -22.76
CA SER A 263 5.48 -0.11 -22.99
C SER A 263 5.92 0.72 -21.79
N LEU A 264 4.97 1.38 -21.12
CA LEU A 264 5.24 2.16 -19.92
C LEU A 264 5.78 1.25 -18.80
N VAL A 265 5.06 0.17 -18.49
CA VAL A 265 5.47 -0.79 -17.46
C VAL A 265 6.82 -1.44 -17.81
N SER A 266 7.05 -1.79 -19.07
CA SER A 266 8.34 -2.32 -19.55
C SER A 266 9.50 -1.33 -19.39
N SER A 267 9.24 -0.02 -19.44
CA SER A 267 10.28 1.02 -19.29
C SER A 267 10.75 1.24 -17.85
N PHE A 268 9.95 0.83 -16.86
CA PHE A 268 10.27 1.02 -15.45
C PHE A 268 11.49 0.22 -15.03
N ASP A 269 12.35 0.82 -14.21
CA ASP A 269 13.33 0.05 -13.44
C ASP A 269 12.69 -0.69 -12.26
N GLN A 270 13.51 -1.31 -11.42
CA GLN A 270 13.07 -2.06 -10.25
C GLN A 270 12.37 -1.19 -9.21
N GLN A 271 12.89 0.02 -8.98
CA GLN A 271 12.37 0.96 -7.99
C GLN A 271 11.07 1.59 -8.46
N GLN A 272 11.03 1.98 -9.73
CA GLN A 272 9.83 2.49 -10.38
C GLN A 272 8.70 1.46 -10.37
N LEU A 273 9.00 0.20 -10.69
CA LEU A 273 8.00 -0.88 -10.66
C LEU A 273 7.45 -1.12 -9.24
N ALA A 274 8.29 -1.06 -8.21
CA ALA A 274 7.85 -1.21 -6.83
C ALA A 274 6.94 -0.06 -6.37
N ASN A 275 7.27 1.19 -6.72
CA ASN A 275 6.39 2.34 -6.46
C ASN A 275 5.10 2.27 -7.29
N PHE A 276 5.16 1.74 -8.51
CA PHE A 276 3.97 1.50 -9.32
C PHE A 276 3.04 0.46 -8.67
N CYS A 277 3.57 -0.53 -7.94
CA CYS A 277 2.74 -1.48 -7.19
C CYS A 277 1.85 -0.80 -6.14
N ARG A 278 2.28 0.33 -5.54
CA ARG A 278 1.45 1.14 -4.63
C ARG A 278 0.21 1.68 -5.35
N ILE A 279 0.37 2.18 -6.57
CA ILE A 279 -0.75 2.64 -7.40
C ILE A 279 -1.63 1.44 -7.78
N LEU A 280 -1.01 0.35 -8.24
CA LEU A 280 -1.74 -0.83 -8.70
C LEU A 280 -2.68 -1.37 -7.64
N SER A 281 -2.23 -1.37 -6.41
CA SER A 281 -2.97 -1.87 -5.27
C SER A 281 -4.37 -1.26 -5.09
N VAL A 282 -4.56 0.01 -5.44
CA VAL A 282 -5.86 0.68 -5.40
C VAL A 282 -6.67 0.36 -6.66
N THR A 283 -5.99 0.11 -7.79
CA THR A 283 -6.63 -0.17 -9.08
C THR A 283 -7.01 -1.64 -9.29
N ILE A 284 -6.46 -2.58 -8.52
CA ILE A 284 -6.72 -4.02 -8.69
C ILE A 284 -7.48 -4.65 -7.51
N SER A 285 -7.64 -3.91 -6.42
CA SER A 285 -8.37 -4.36 -5.23
C SER A 285 -9.78 -3.81 -5.27
N GLU A 286 -10.78 -4.69 -5.15
CA GLU A 286 -12.18 -4.26 -5.08
C GLU A 286 -12.42 -3.41 -3.83
N LEU A 287 -13.03 -2.24 -4.00
CA LEU A 287 -13.48 -1.40 -2.89
C LEU A 287 -14.71 -2.05 -2.26
N ASP A 288 -14.62 -2.41 -0.98
CA ASP A 288 -15.79 -2.90 -0.25
C ASP A 288 -16.76 -1.73 -0.05
N THR A 289 -17.89 -1.78 -0.75
CA THR A 289 -18.94 -0.75 -0.73
C THR A 289 -19.69 -0.65 0.61
N GLY A 290 -19.25 -1.34 1.67
CA GLY A 290 -19.75 -1.17 3.05
C GLY A 290 -21.24 -1.49 3.23
N ASN A 291 -21.82 -2.29 2.34
CA ASN A 291 -23.25 -2.60 2.40
C ASN A 291 -23.44 -3.94 3.12
N ASP A 292 -23.82 -3.87 4.40
CA ASP A 292 -23.95 -5.01 5.30
C ASP A 292 -24.98 -6.06 4.85
N ASP A 293 -25.89 -5.70 3.95
CA ASP A 293 -26.90 -6.61 3.39
C ASP A 293 -26.34 -7.68 2.42
N LYS A 294 -25.06 -7.59 2.02
CA LYS A 294 -24.38 -8.58 1.16
C LYS A 294 -23.99 -9.89 1.87
N TYR A 295 -24.14 -9.96 3.18
CA TYR A 295 -23.55 -11.06 3.98
C TYR A 295 -24.44 -12.29 4.18
N THR A 296 -25.67 -12.27 3.68
CA THR A 296 -26.48 -13.50 3.65
C THR A 296 -25.96 -14.43 2.55
N LEU A 297 -25.94 -15.76 2.80
CA LEU A 297 -25.63 -16.75 1.76
C LEU A 297 -26.52 -16.58 0.52
N LEU A 298 -27.76 -16.11 0.72
CA LEU A 298 -28.72 -15.81 -0.34
C LEU A 298 -28.29 -14.58 -1.17
N ALA A 299 -27.80 -13.52 -0.53
CA ALA A 299 -27.26 -12.35 -1.22
C ALA A 299 -25.96 -12.70 -1.97
N LYS A 300 -25.09 -13.55 -1.38
CA LYS A 300 -23.89 -14.06 -2.05
C LYS A 300 -24.21 -14.94 -3.27
N ASP A 301 -25.19 -15.84 -3.18
CA ASP A 301 -25.65 -16.66 -4.31
C ASP A 301 -26.32 -15.81 -5.40
N ALA A 302 -27.15 -14.83 -5.03
CA ALA A 302 -27.75 -13.88 -5.96
C ALA A 302 -26.71 -12.96 -6.63
N GLN A 303 -25.66 -12.56 -5.91
CA GLN A 303 -24.54 -11.78 -6.43
C GLN A 303 -23.69 -12.62 -7.38
N GLN A 304 -23.35 -13.87 -7.03
CA GLN A 304 -22.64 -14.82 -7.92
C GLN A 304 -23.42 -15.09 -9.22
N LYS A 305 -24.75 -15.12 -9.17
CA LYS A 305 -25.61 -15.24 -10.36
C LYS A 305 -25.69 -13.94 -11.20
N LYS A 306 -25.43 -12.77 -10.61
CA LYS A 306 -25.38 -11.47 -11.29
C LYS A 306 -23.99 -11.11 -11.85
N THR A 307 -22.89 -11.63 -11.30
CA THR A 307 -21.50 -11.37 -11.74
C THR A 307 -21.07 -12.23 -12.94
N GLN A 308 -21.85 -12.20 -14.03
CA GLN A 308 -21.35 -12.70 -15.33
C GLN A 308 -20.36 -11.73 -15.99
N SER A 309 -20.50 -10.42 -15.76
CA SER A 309 -19.56 -9.41 -16.25
C SER A 309 -18.42 -9.19 -15.24
N PRO A 310 -17.16 -9.13 -15.68
CA PRO A 310 -16.03 -8.90 -14.79
C PRO A 310 -16.09 -7.50 -14.16
N SER A 311 -15.67 -7.38 -12.90
CA SER A 311 -15.52 -6.09 -12.24
C SER A 311 -14.36 -5.28 -12.86
N ARG A 312 -14.32 -3.96 -12.65
CA ARG A 312 -13.18 -3.14 -13.12
C ARG A 312 -11.84 -3.63 -12.56
N ALA A 313 -11.84 -4.13 -11.32
CA ALA A 313 -10.65 -4.72 -10.68
C ALA A 313 -10.20 -5.98 -11.43
N GLU A 314 -11.14 -6.87 -11.77
CA GLU A 314 -10.85 -8.08 -12.53
C GLU A 314 -10.36 -7.77 -13.95
N ILE A 315 -10.93 -6.76 -14.62
CA ILE A 315 -10.44 -6.28 -15.93
C ILE A 315 -9.00 -5.75 -15.79
N ASN A 316 -8.73 -4.95 -14.76
CA ASN A 316 -7.39 -4.42 -14.51
C ASN A 316 -6.36 -5.51 -14.23
N GLN A 317 -6.72 -6.52 -13.43
CA GLN A 317 -5.87 -7.70 -13.20
C GLN A 317 -5.57 -8.42 -14.51
N ALA A 318 -6.59 -8.62 -15.37
CA ALA A 318 -6.41 -9.22 -16.69
C ALA A 318 -5.44 -8.43 -17.58
N THR A 319 -5.61 -7.12 -17.63
CA THR A 319 -4.77 -6.21 -18.41
C THR A 319 -3.30 -6.32 -17.97
N LEU A 320 -3.03 -6.39 -16.66
CA LEU A 320 -1.67 -6.55 -16.13
C LEU A 320 -1.06 -7.91 -16.48
N LEU A 321 -1.84 -8.99 -16.43
CA LEU A 321 -1.36 -10.33 -16.77
C LEU A 321 -1.00 -10.47 -18.25
N ASN A 322 -1.62 -9.67 -19.11
CA ASN A 322 -1.30 -9.60 -20.53
C ASN A 322 0.00 -8.83 -20.84
N ILE A 323 0.60 -8.13 -19.85
CA ILE A 323 1.88 -7.43 -20.03
C ILE A 323 3.03 -8.45 -19.94
N PRO A 324 3.83 -8.63 -21.01
CA PRO A 324 4.91 -9.61 -21.02
C PRO A 324 5.96 -9.35 -19.92
N GLY A 325 6.33 -10.41 -19.20
CA GLY A 325 7.36 -10.34 -18.15
C GLY A 325 6.95 -9.59 -16.87
N PHE A 326 5.71 -9.13 -16.75
CA PHE A 326 5.25 -8.39 -15.56
C PHE A 326 5.38 -9.23 -14.28
N ILE A 327 4.77 -10.43 -14.24
CA ILE A 327 4.83 -11.33 -13.08
C ILE A 327 6.26 -11.81 -12.79
N GLU A 328 7.06 -12.06 -13.83
CA GLU A 328 8.47 -12.43 -13.69
C GLU A 328 9.25 -11.34 -12.91
N ARG A 329 9.05 -10.08 -13.28
CA ARG A 329 9.70 -8.94 -12.63
C ARG A 329 9.23 -8.77 -11.19
N LEU A 330 7.95 -8.97 -10.90
CA LEU A 330 7.43 -8.98 -9.52
C LEU A 330 8.07 -10.11 -8.70
N CYS A 331 8.18 -11.31 -9.24
CA CYS A 331 8.83 -12.43 -8.55
C CYS A 331 10.31 -12.15 -8.27
N LYS A 332 11.04 -11.57 -9.23
CA LYS A 332 12.43 -11.14 -9.03
C LYS A 332 12.57 -10.06 -7.95
N LEU A 333 11.66 -9.09 -7.89
CA LEU A 333 11.65 -8.06 -6.84
C LEU A 333 11.35 -8.63 -5.47
N ALA A 334 10.31 -9.48 -5.37
CA ALA A 334 9.92 -10.14 -4.12
C ALA A 334 11.08 -10.95 -3.52
N THR A 335 11.84 -11.63 -4.38
CA THR A 335 12.91 -12.56 -4.00
C THR A 335 14.31 -11.96 -4.01
N ARG A 336 14.45 -10.68 -4.40
CA ARG A 336 15.73 -9.97 -4.46
C ARG A 336 16.42 -10.02 -3.10
N LYS A 337 17.71 -10.35 -3.09
CA LYS A 337 18.54 -10.25 -1.89
C LYS A 337 18.71 -8.77 -1.53
N VAL A 338 18.47 -8.43 -0.26
CA VAL A 338 18.91 -7.15 0.29
C VAL A 338 20.44 -7.13 0.18
N SER A 339 21.01 -6.14 -0.49
CA SER A 339 22.45 -6.05 -0.71
C SER A 339 23.19 -6.23 0.61
N GLU A 340 23.96 -7.31 0.74
CA GLU A 340 24.88 -7.52 1.86
C GLU A 340 25.89 -6.37 1.79
N SER A 341 25.86 -5.46 2.77
CA SER A 341 26.86 -4.40 2.87
C SER A 341 28.24 -5.05 2.95
N THR A 342 29.18 -4.55 2.15
CA THR A 342 30.59 -4.98 2.11
C THR A 342 31.36 -4.56 3.38
N GLY A 343 30.66 -4.30 4.48
CA GLY A 343 31.19 -3.79 5.73
C GLY A 343 30.81 -4.69 6.90
N THR A 344 31.60 -4.64 7.96
CA THR A 344 31.45 -5.36 9.22
C THR A 344 30.16 -5.10 10.00
N THR A 345 29.26 -4.24 9.50
CA THR A 345 27.98 -3.92 10.12
C THR A 345 26.92 -4.95 9.76
N THR A 346 26.28 -5.53 10.78
CA THR A 346 25.18 -6.47 10.54
C THR A 346 23.90 -5.70 10.23
N PHE A 347 23.04 -6.23 9.35
CA PHE A 347 21.70 -5.69 9.02
C PHE A 347 20.88 -5.22 10.24
N LEU A 348 21.05 -5.85 11.42
CA LEU A 348 20.38 -5.44 12.66
C LEU A 348 20.87 -4.08 13.16
N GLN A 349 22.18 -3.86 13.11
CA GLN A 349 22.79 -2.60 13.49
C GLN A 349 22.31 -1.48 12.56
N GLU A 350 22.17 -1.76 11.25
CA GLU A 350 21.66 -0.77 10.29
C GLU A 350 20.16 -0.45 10.50
N LEU A 351 19.36 -1.41 10.99
CA LEU A 351 17.93 -1.22 11.27
C LEU A 351 17.70 -0.55 12.63
N GLU A 352 18.53 -0.86 13.63
CA GLU A 352 18.57 -0.15 14.92
C GLU A 352 19.09 1.27 14.77
N GLU A 353 20.11 1.48 13.93
CA GLU A 353 20.59 2.81 13.52
C GLU A 353 19.47 3.59 12.82
N TRP A 354 18.57 2.95 12.07
CA TRP A 354 17.39 3.60 11.51
C TRP A 354 16.41 4.07 12.58
N TYR A 355 16.02 3.19 13.51
CA TYR A 355 15.09 3.54 14.59
C TYR A 355 15.66 4.67 15.44
N THR A 356 16.96 4.57 15.78
CA THR A 356 17.69 5.62 16.50
C THR A 356 17.81 6.90 15.68
N TRP A 357 18.00 6.79 14.37
CA TRP A 357 18.01 7.93 13.45
C TRP A 357 16.65 8.63 13.42
N LEU A 358 15.54 7.89 13.32
CA LEU A 358 14.18 8.43 13.34
C LEU A 358 13.82 9.15 14.65
N ASP A 359 14.31 8.63 15.78
CA ASP A 359 14.09 9.24 17.09
C ASP A 359 14.85 10.58 17.27
N ASN A 360 15.84 10.87 16.43
CA ASN A 360 16.59 12.12 16.51
C ASN A 360 15.86 13.26 15.79
N ALA A 361 15.37 14.24 16.56
CA ALA A 361 14.66 15.44 16.07
C ALA A 361 15.42 16.30 15.02
N LEU A 362 16.68 15.99 14.73
CA LEU A 362 17.53 16.64 13.71
C LEU A 362 17.42 16.01 12.31
N VAL A 363 16.64 14.93 12.14
CA VAL A 363 16.38 14.27 10.85
C VAL A 363 15.90 15.23 9.77
N LEU A 364 15.09 16.22 10.16
CA LEU A 364 14.53 17.20 9.23
C LEU A 364 15.61 18.13 8.65
N ASP A 365 16.61 18.51 9.45
CA ASP A 365 17.73 19.35 9.02
C ASP A 365 18.67 18.58 8.07
N ALA A 366 18.85 17.28 8.31
CA ALA A 366 19.60 16.41 7.42
C ALA A 366 18.86 16.13 6.09
N LEU A 367 17.54 15.93 6.12
CA LEU A 367 16.72 15.76 4.92
C LEU A 367 16.63 17.05 4.09
N MET A 368 16.57 18.23 4.72
CA MET A 368 16.63 19.51 4.03
C MET A 368 17.97 19.73 3.32
N ARG A 369 19.10 19.31 3.93
CA ARG A 369 20.42 19.40 3.27
C ARG A 369 20.54 18.48 2.06
N VAL A 370 20.01 17.25 2.13
CA VAL A 370 19.99 16.31 0.99
C VAL A 370 19.09 16.83 -0.14
N ALA A 371 17.93 17.41 0.18
CA ALA A 371 17.04 18.01 -0.81
C ALA A 371 17.66 19.24 -1.51
N HIS A 372 18.51 20.00 -0.80
CA HIS A 372 19.26 21.11 -1.40
C HIS A 372 20.45 20.65 -2.26
N GLU A 373 21.12 19.56 -1.90
CA GLU A 373 22.28 19.02 -2.65
C GLU A 373 21.91 18.41 -4.01
N GLU A 374 20.69 17.91 -4.21
CA GLU A 374 20.21 17.45 -5.53
C GLU A 374 20.03 18.61 -6.53
N THR A 375 19.90 19.85 -6.06
CA THR A 375 19.72 21.05 -6.89
C THR A 375 21.04 21.58 -7.49
N GLU A 376 22.19 21.33 -6.86
CA GLU A 376 23.48 21.93 -7.26
C GLU A 376 24.31 21.08 -8.23
N GLN A 377 23.99 19.79 -8.43
CA GLN A 377 24.73 18.93 -9.39
C GLN A 377 24.44 19.23 -10.88
N SER A 378 23.69 20.30 -11.18
CA SER A 378 23.42 20.74 -12.56
C SER A 378 24.29 21.92 -13.03
N GLY A 379 25.22 22.41 -12.21
CA GLY A 379 26.07 23.56 -12.53
C GLY A 379 27.57 23.26 -12.57
N THR A 380 28.13 23.23 -13.77
CA THR A 380 29.54 23.52 -14.09
C THR A 380 30.59 22.44 -13.77
N GLU A 381 30.87 21.58 -14.76
CA GLU A 381 32.19 20.96 -14.90
C GLU A 381 33.20 22.04 -15.33
N SER A 382 34.06 22.49 -14.42
CA SER A 382 35.32 23.12 -14.79
C SER A 382 36.45 22.56 -13.94
N SER A 383 37.39 21.93 -14.65
CA SER A 383 38.64 21.38 -14.16
C SER A 383 39.45 22.39 -13.36
N ASP A 384 40.01 21.96 -12.22
CA ASP A 384 41.42 22.10 -11.89
C ASP A 384 41.76 21.24 -10.66
N GLU A 385 42.71 20.32 -10.83
CA GLU A 385 43.30 19.57 -9.72
C GLU A 385 44.33 20.43 -8.99
N SER A 386 44.19 20.57 -7.67
CA SER A 386 45.27 20.37 -6.69
C SER A 386 44.83 20.74 -5.27
N GLY A 387 45.10 19.86 -4.30
CA GLY A 387 45.18 20.23 -2.88
C GLY A 387 44.35 19.40 -1.91
N LEU A 388 45.02 18.47 -1.24
CA LEU A 388 44.76 17.91 0.09
C LEU A 388 43.39 17.28 0.42
N ALA A 389 43.43 15.96 0.53
CA ALA A 389 42.65 15.09 1.43
C ALA A 389 41.68 15.79 2.40
N ASN A 390 40.43 15.98 1.96
CA ASN A 390 39.23 15.97 2.82
C ASN A 390 37.92 15.83 2.00
N ALA A 391 37.97 15.16 0.84
CA ALA A 391 36.79 14.88 0.03
C ALA A 391 36.16 13.52 0.43
N SER A 392 35.51 13.45 1.59
CA SER A 392 34.66 12.30 1.94
C SER A 392 33.48 12.62 2.85
N SER A 393 32.93 13.83 2.79
CA SER A 393 31.57 14.11 3.29
C SER A 393 30.59 14.19 2.12
N ARG A 394 30.60 13.17 1.24
CA ARG A 394 29.48 12.95 0.32
C ARG A 394 28.38 12.31 1.18
N THR A 395 27.36 13.08 1.51
CA THR A 395 26.18 12.70 2.30
C THR A 395 25.39 11.60 1.59
N GLN A 396 25.93 10.38 1.59
CA GLN A 396 25.20 9.19 1.13
C GLN A 396 23.98 9.00 2.03
N LEU A 397 22.80 8.75 1.45
CA LEU A 397 21.64 8.29 2.22
C LEU A 397 22.09 7.19 3.19
N PRO A 398 21.73 7.29 4.48
CA PRO A 398 22.04 6.25 5.46
C PRO A 398 21.65 4.88 4.90
N GLN A 399 22.57 3.91 4.98
CA GLN A 399 22.35 2.54 4.48
C GLN A 399 21.06 1.93 5.05
N SER A 400 20.71 2.34 6.26
CA SER A 400 19.47 2.07 6.98
C SER A 400 18.20 2.46 6.19
N MET A 401 18.17 3.61 5.50
CA MET A 401 17.04 4.02 4.64
C MET A 401 16.91 3.15 3.39
N LYS A 402 18.02 2.65 2.83
CA LYS A 402 17.99 1.76 1.66
C LYS A 402 17.38 0.41 2.00
N ILE A 403 17.71 -0.13 3.18
CA ILE A 403 17.07 -1.36 3.70
C ILE A 403 15.56 -1.14 3.87
N MET A 404 15.18 -0.01 4.46
CA MET A 404 13.76 0.27 4.70
C MET A 404 12.97 0.35 3.40
N HIS A 405 13.48 1.07 2.40
CA HIS A 405 12.86 1.12 1.08
C HIS A 405 12.74 -0.27 0.45
N GLU A 406 13.75 -1.12 0.57
CA GLU A 406 13.70 -2.49 0.06
C GLU A 406 12.62 -3.34 0.78
N ILE A 407 12.46 -3.21 2.10
CA ILE A 407 11.37 -3.86 2.86
C ILE A 407 10.01 -3.39 2.35
N MET A 408 9.82 -2.08 2.21
CA MET A 408 8.58 -1.52 1.69
C MET A 408 8.27 -2.02 0.28
N TYR A 409 9.26 -2.02 -0.63
CA TYR A 409 9.07 -2.54 -1.98
C TYR A 409 8.61 -3.99 -1.98
N LYS A 410 9.12 -4.82 -1.07
CA LYS A 410 8.64 -6.19 -0.92
C LYS A 410 7.21 -6.25 -0.40
N VAL A 411 6.82 -5.43 0.57
CA VAL A 411 5.44 -5.34 1.07
C VAL A 411 4.47 -5.09 -0.09
N GLU A 412 4.76 -4.08 -0.92
CA GLU A 412 3.92 -3.69 -2.06
C GLU A 412 3.82 -4.79 -3.12
N VAL A 413 4.96 -5.37 -3.50
CA VAL A 413 5.03 -6.43 -4.50
C VAL A 413 4.30 -7.70 -4.02
N LEU A 414 4.52 -8.10 -2.76
CA LEU A 414 3.84 -9.25 -2.18
C LEU A 414 2.32 -9.04 -2.10
N TYR A 415 1.88 -7.81 -1.79
CA TYR A 415 0.47 -7.47 -1.80
C TYR A 415 -0.15 -7.65 -3.20
N VAL A 416 0.47 -7.09 -4.24
CA VAL A 416 -0.04 -7.23 -5.62
C VAL A 416 -0.11 -8.70 -6.05
N LEU A 417 0.93 -9.49 -5.76
CA LEU A 417 0.92 -10.94 -6.04
C LEU A 417 -0.19 -11.67 -5.28
N CYS A 418 -0.45 -11.27 -4.03
CA CYS A 418 -1.53 -11.83 -3.20
C CYS A 418 -2.91 -11.55 -3.81
N VAL A 419 -3.18 -10.30 -4.22
CA VAL A 419 -4.46 -9.94 -4.86
C VAL A 419 -4.66 -10.70 -6.17
N LEU A 420 -3.61 -10.84 -6.99
CA LEU A 420 -3.67 -11.60 -8.24
C LEU A 420 -3.95 -13.10 -8.01
N LEU A 421 -3.42 -13.68 -6.93
CA LEU A 421 -3.69 -15.07 -6.53
C LEU A 421 -5.13 -15.29 -6.02
N MET A 422 -5.78 -14.25 -5.51
CA MET A 422 -7.19 -14.30 -5.10
C MET A 422 -8.16 -13.93 -6.23
N GLY A 423 -7.65 -13.49 -7.38
CA GLY A 423 -8.45 -13.03 -8.52
C GLY A 423 -9.01 -14.15 -9.40
N ARG A 424 -9.82 -13.76 -10.39
CA ARG A 424 -10.47 -14.69 -11.35
C ARG A 424 -9.47 -15.52 -12.16
N GLN A 425 -8.27 -14.99 -12.41
CA GLN A 425 -7.21 -15.65 -13.19
C GLN A 425 -6.18 -16.40 -12.33
N ARG A 426 -6.51 -16.72 -11.07
CA ARG A 426 -5.58 -17.34 -10.12
C ARG A 426 -4.79 -18.52 -10.66
N ASN A 427 -5.40 -19.41 -11.44
CA ASN A 427 -4.72 -20.61 -11.95
C ASN A 427 -3.57 -20.25 -12.92
N GLN A 428 -3.77 -19.24 -13.76
CA GLN A 428 -2.71 -18.71 -14.62
C GLN A 428 -1.60 -18.06 -13.77
N VAL A 429 -1.98 -17.30 -12.75
CA VAL A 429 -1.03 -16.67 -11.82
C VAL A 429 -0.20 -17.72 -11.07
N HIS A 430 -0.82 -18.80 -10.58
CA HIS A 430 -0.13 -19.92 -9.93
C HIS A 430 0.89 -20.57 -10.85
N LYS A 431 0.53 -20.79 -12.12
CA LYS A 431 1.46 -21.34 -13.13
C LYS A 431 2.66 -20.42 -13.33
N MET A 432 2.43 -19.13 -13.57
CA MET A 432 3.49 -18.15 -13.79
C MET A 432 4.40 -18.00 -12.56
N ILE A 433 3.82 -17.90 -11.36
CA ILE A 433 4.57 -17.75 -10.11
C ILE A 433 5.44 -18.99 -9.80
N ALA A 434 4.93 -20.19 -10.13
CA ALA A 434 5.70 -21.43 -10.02
C ALA A 434 6.87 -21.46 -11.03
N GLU A 435 6.60 -21.15 -12.30
CA GLU A 435 7.61 -21.07 -13.37
C GLU A 435 8.74 -20.07 -13.02
N PHE A 436 8.40 -18.94 -12.40
CA PHE A 436 9.36 -17.93 -11.95
C PHE A 436 9.97 -18.18 -10.57
N LYS A 437 9.77 -19.38 -9.99
CA LYS A 437 10.41 -19.84 -8.75
C LYS A 437 10.24 -18.88 -7.56
N LEU A 438 9.06 -18.29 -7.40
CA LEU A 438 8.78 -17.41 -6.26
C LEU A 438 8.97 -18.13 -4.93
N ILE A 439 8.41 -19.33 -4.79
CA ILE A 439 8.40 -20.08 -3.53
C ILE A 439 9.82 -20.46 -3.05
N PRO A 440 10.71 -21.02 -3.89
CA PRO A 440 12.10 -21.21 -3.50
C PRO A 440 12.82 -19.91 -3.11
N GLY A 441 12.55 -18.81 -3.84
CA GLY A 441 13.13 -17.51 -3.51
C GLY A 441 12.65 -16.96 -2.16
N LEU A 442 11.36 -17.11 -1.86
CA LEU A 442 10.77 -16.76 -0.57
C LEU A 442 11.31 -17.62 0.57
N ASN A 443 11.55 -18.91 0.33
CA ASN A 443 12.23 -19.77 1.28
C ASN A 443 13.62 -19.20 1.62
N ASN A 444 14.39 -18.71 0.66
CA ASN A 444 15.70 -18.11 0.93
C ASN A 444 15.63 -16.83 1.78
N LEU A 445 14.53 -16.07 1.70
CA LEU A 445 14.32 -14.84 2.48
C LEU A 445 13.80 -15.10 3.90
N PHE A 446 13.13 -16.23 4.14
CA PHE A 446 12.39 -16.52 5.37
C PHE A 446 13.18 -16.25 6.68
N ASP A 447 14.35 -16.88 6.89
CA ASP A 447 15.15 -16.64 8.11
C ASP A 447 15.97 -15.35 8.03
N LYS A 448 16.30 -14.89 6.82
CA LYS A 448 17.22 -13.77 6.62
C LYS A 448 16.57 -12.42 6.90
N LEU A 449 15.29 -12.31 6.54
CA LEU A 449 14.56 -11.03 6.52
C LEU A 449 13.24 -11.09 7.31
N ILE A 450 12.56 -12.25 7.35
CA ILE A 450 11.17 -12.32 7.84
C ILE A 450 11.10 -12.69 9.32
N TRP A 451 11.81 -13.74 9.73
CA TRP A 451 11.69 -14.31 11.09
C TRP A 451 12.98 -14.24 11.91
N ARG A 452 13.88 -13.31 11.57
CA ARG A 452 15.12 -13.11 12.32
C ARG A 452 14.80 -12.63 13.74
N LYS A 453 15.39 -13.28 14.76
CA LYS A 453 15.23 -12.88 16.16
C LYS A 453 15.92 -11.54 16.41
N HIS A 454 15.17 -10.55 16.88
CA HIS A 454 15.73 -9.33 17.47
C HIS A 454 16.17 -9.65 18.90
N SER A 455 17.47 -9.84 19.09
CA SER A 455 18.04 -9.91 20.43
C SER A 455 18.15 -8.49 20.97
N ALA A 456 17.13 -8.06 21.73
CA ALA A 456 17.16 -6.93 22.66
C ALA A 456 17.52 -5.52 22.12
N SER A 457 16.52 -4.63 22.13
CA SER A 457 16.66 -3.25 22.62
C SER A 457 15.24 -2.73 22.87
N SER A 458 14.69 -2.64 24.08
CA SER A 458 14.84 -1.52 25.04
C SER A 458 14.84 -0.09 24.48
N LEU A 459 14.77 0.13 23.17
CA LEU A 459 14.50 1.43 22.56
C LEU A 459 12.98 1.57 22.41
N VAL A 460 12.35 1.75 23.56
CA VAL A 460 10.98 2.21 23.67
C VAL A 460 10.95 3.62 23.08
N LEU A 461 10.33 3.76 21.90
CA LEU A 461 9.84 5.03 21.34
C LEU A 461 9.27 5.86 22.49
N HIS A 462 9.99 6.92 22.89
CA HIS A 462 9.48 7.84 23.89
C HIS A 462 8.31 8.61 23.27
N GLY A 463 7.08 8.13 23.51
CA GLY A 463 5.86 8.93 23.32
C GLY A 463 4.73 8.31 22.48
N HIS A 464 4.81 7.07 22.01
CA HIS A 464 3.67 6.38 21.38
C HIS A 464 3.34 5.08 22.14
N ASN A 465 2.04 4.85 22.38
CA ASN A 465 1.50 3.71 23.13
C ASN A 465 2.27 2.41 22.88
N GLN A 466 2.58 1.67 23.94
CA GLN A 466 3.41 0.45 23.98
C GLN A 466 2.90 -0.74 23.13
N ASN A 467 1.86 -0.55 22.31
CA ASN A 467 1.17 -1.57 21.52
C ASN A 467 1.00 -1.21 20.01
N CYS A 468 1.71 -0.23 19.45
CA CYS A 468 1.59 0.06 18.01
C CYS A 468 2.41 -0.95 17.19
N ASP A 469 1.74 -1.92 16.56
CA ASP A 469 2.31 -2.91 15.62
C ASP A 469 2.75 -2.28 14.26
N CYS A 470 3.20 -1.02 14.27
CA CYS A 470 3.19 -0.10 13.13
C CYS A 470 4.49 -0.13 12.28
N SER A 471 5.29 -1.19 12.38
CA SER A 471 6.59 -1.30 11.69
C SER A 471 6.48 -1.89 10.27
N PRO A 472 7.33 -1.46 9.32
CA PRO A 472 7.51 -2.11 8.02
C PRO A 472 7.90 -3.58 8.09
N ASP A 473 8.64 -3.99 9.13
CA ASP A 473 9.02 -5.38 9.31
C ASP A 473 7.80 -6.26 9.65
N ILE A 474 6.86 -5.72 10.45
CA ILE A 474 5.60 -6.36 10.82
C ILE A 474 4.72 -6.47 9.57
N SER A 475 4.64 -5.39 8.79
CA SER A 475 3.90 -5.36 7.52
C SER A 475 4.42 -6.43 6.56
N LEU A 476 5.75 -6.58 6.43
CA LEU A 476 6.35 -7.62 5.59
C LEU A 476 6.00 -9.03 6.07
N LYS A 477 6.07 -9.31 7.37
CA LYS A 477 5.68 -10.61 7.95
C LYS A 477 4.21 -10.93 7.67
N ILE A 478 3.31 -9.97 7.86
CA ILE A 478 1.88 -10.16 7.58
C ILE A 478 1.64 -10.43 6.10
N GLN A 479 2.18 -9.59 5.20
CA GLN A 479 1.97 -9.79 3.76
C GLN A 479 2.59 -11.10 3.27
N PHE A 480 3.72 -11.51 3.83
CA PHE A 480 4.30 -12.81 3.55
C PHE A 480 3.36 -13.96 3.91
N LEU A 481 2.78 -13.94 5.12
CA LEU A 481 1.83 -14.96 5.56
C LEU A 481 0.55 -14.97 4.72
N ARG A 482 0.03 -13.79 4.35
CA ARG A 482 -1.13 -13.66 3.45
C ARG A 482 -0.87 -14.24 2.07
N LEU A 483 0.33 -14.04 1.54
CA LEU A 483 0.73 -14.63 0.27
C LEU A 483 0.78 -16.16 0.38
N LEU A 484 1.40 -16.72 1.44
CA LEU A 484 1.44 -18.17 1.63
C LEU A 484 0.03 -18.76 1.79
N GLN A 485 -0.84 -18.06 2.51
CA GLN A 485 -2.24 -18.41 2.64
C GLN A 485 -2.91 -18.47 1.25
N SER A 486 -2.82 -17.39 0.49
CA SER A 486 -3.46 -17.28 -0.84
C SER A 486 -2.86 -18.25 -1.86
N PHE A 487 -1.57 -18.56 -1.74
CA PHE A 487 -0.88 -19.50 -2.61
C PHE A 487 -1.26 -20.97 -2.34
N SER A 488 -1.71 -21.30 -1.13
CA SER A 488 -2.01 -22.69 -0.77
C SER A 488 -3.51 -23.02 -0.83
N ASP A 489 -4.37 -22.01 -0.63
CA ASP A 489 -5.81 -22.19 -0.49
C ASP A 489 -6.44 -22.87 -1.71
N HIS A 490 -6.87 -24.12 -1.52
CA HIS A 490 -7.54 -24.93 -2.54
C HIS A 490 -6.76 -25.10 -3.86
N HIS A 491 -5.41 -25.14 -3.82
CA HIS A 491 -4.58 -25.28 -5.01
C HIS A 491 -3.47 -26.34 -4.87
N GLU A 492 -3.18 -27.08 -5.96
CA GLU A 492 -2.22 -28.19 -5.98
C GLU A 492 -0.76 -27.76 -5.82
N ASN A 493 -0.40 -26.57 -6.36
CA ASN A 493 0.94 -25.98 -6.19
C ASN A 493 1.33 -25.72 -4.72
N LYS A 494 0.44 -25.93 -3.73
CA LYS A 494 0.78 -25.91 -2.31
C LYS A 494 1.99 -26.81 -1.97
N TYR A 495 2.20 -27.90 -2.72
CA TYR A 495 3.34 -28.80 -2.52
C TYR A 495 4.70 -28.17 -2.88
N LEU A 496 4.73 -27.07 -3.63
CA LEU A 496 5.96 -26.29 -3.88
C LEU A 496 6.53 -25.66 -2.59
N LEU A 497 5.70 -25.53 -1.53
CA LEU A 497 6.15 -25.10 -0.20
C LEU A 497 7.04 -26.12 0.51
N LEU A 498 7.10 -27.36 0.02
CA LEU A 498 7.93 -28.42 0.57
C LEU A 498 9.27 -28.49 -0.15
N ASN A 499 10.23 -29.22 0.40
CA ASN A 499 11.43 -29.62 -0.34
C ASN A 499 11.31 -31.08 -0.86
N SER A 500 12.28 -31.51 -1.67
CA SER A 500 12.29 -32.86 -2.25
C SER A 500 12.25 -34.00 -1.22
N GLN A 501 12.85 -33.80 -0.05
CA GLN A 501 12.85 -34.79 1.03
C GLN A 501 11.46 -34.89 1.69
N GLU A 502 10.80 -33.76 1.88
CA GLU A 502 9.46 -33.67 2.46
C GLU A 502 8.38 -34.23 1.52
N LEU A 503 8.53 -34.05 0.20
CA LEU A 503 7.68 -34.73 -0.77
C LEU A 503 7.83 -36.26 -0.69
N ASN A 504 9.06 -36.76 -0.61
CA ASN A 504 9.30 -38.20 -0.42
C ASN A 504 8.68 -38.72 0.90
N GLU A 505 8.63 -37.87 1.94
CA GLU A 505 7.96 -38.22 3.19
C GLU A 505 6.45 -38.38 3.00
N LEU A 506 5.79 -37.55 2.20
CA LEU A 506 4.37 -37.69 1.86
C LEU A 506 4.11 -39.01 1.11
N SER A 507 4.95 -39.35 0.12
CA SER A 507 4.90 -40.63 -0.59
C SER A 507 5.03 -41.80 0.39
N ALA A 508 6.01 -41.73 1.30
CA ALA A 508 6.24 -42.77 2.29
C ALA A 508 5.10 -42.90 3.32
N ILE A 509 4.43 -41.81 3.67
CA ILE A 509 3.22 -41.85 4.52
C ILE A 509 2.10 -42.59 3.80
N SER A 510 1.85 -42.26 2.53
CA SER A 510 0.80 -42.89 1.72
C SER A 510 1.02 -44.39 1.58
N LEU A 511 2.26 -44.79 1.26
CA LEU A 511 2.67 -46.19 1.18
C LEU A 511 2.46 -46.93 2.51
N LYS A 512 2.88 -46.33 3.62
CA LYS A 512 2.75 -46.96 4.96
C LYS A 512 1.28 -47.12 5.38
N ALA A 513 0.42 -46.19 4.98
CA ALA A 513 -1.01 -46.25 5.28
C ALA A 513 -1.81 -47.11 4.28
N ASN A 514 -1.15 -47.67 3.26
CA ASN A 514 -1.77 -48.44 2.18
C ASN A 514 -2.90 -47.66 1.49
N ILE A 515 -2.66 -46.37 1.22
CA ILE A 515 -3.57 -45.49 0.48
C ILE A 515 -2.92 -45.04 -0.84
N PRO A 516 -3.73 -44.73 -1.86
CA PRO A 516 -3.21 -44.16 -3.10
C PRO A 516 -2.43 -42.87 -2.83
N GLU A 517 -1.32 -42.70 -3.52
CA GLU A 517 -0.56 -41.45 -3.45
C GLU A 517 -1.34 -40.32 -4.12
N VAL A 518 -1.23 -39.12 -3.56
CA VAL A 518 -1.92 -37.94 -4.07
C VAL A 518 -1.31 -37.56 -5.43
N GLU A 519 -2.14 -37.51 -6.47
CA GLU A 519 -1.71 -37.24 -7.85
C GLU A 519 -0.92 -35.93 -7.96
N ALA A 520 -1.38 -34.87 -7.29
CA ALA A 520 -0.68 -33.58 -7.24
C ALA A 520 0.73 -33.68 -6.65
N VAL A 521 0.99 -34.57 -5.69
CA VAL A 521 2.34 -34.81 -5.12
C VAL A 521 3.22 -35.47 -6.17
N MET A 522 2.69 -36.46 -6.90
CA MET A 522 3.42 -37.16 -7.97
C MET A 522 3.76 -36.26 -9.15
N ASN A 523 2.84 -35.38 -9.51
CA ASN A 523 2.99 -34.45 -10.63
C ASN A 523 3.76 -33.18 -10.26
N THR A 524 4.17 -33.02 -9.01
CA THR A 524 4.92 -31.83 -8.57
C THR A 524 6.32 -31.81 -9.21
N ASP A 525 6.63 -30.76 -9.97
CA ASP A 525 7.96 -30.56 -10.53
C ASP A 525 8.98 -30.24 -9.42
N ARG A 526 9.87 -31.20 -9.17
CA ARG A 526 10.94 -31.13 -8.16
C ARG A 526 11.98 -30.06 -8.43
N SER A 527 12.01 -29.44 -9.62
CA SER A 527 12.90 -28.32 -9.93
C SER A 527 12.36 -26.96 -9.44
N LEU A 528 11.09 -26.92 -9.03
CA LEU A 528 10.36 -25.73 -8.60
C LEU A 528 10.10 -25.68 -7.08
N VAL A 529 10.43 -26.75 -6.35
CA VAL A 529 10.19 -26.89 -4.90
C VAL A 529 11.26 -26.15 -4.09
N CYS A 530 11.03 -25.96 -2.79
CA CYS A 530 11.98 -25.29 -1.91
C CYS A 530 13.34 -26.00 -1.86
N ASP A 531 14.42 -25.21 -1.91
CA ASP A 531 15.78 -25.71 -1.67
C ASP A 531 16.12 -25.82 -0.17
N GLY A 532 17.17 -26.59 0.14
CA GLY A 532 17.75 -26.69 1.48
C GLY A 532 17.11 -27.75 2.38
N LYS A 533 17.42 -27.68 3.68
CA LYS A 533 17.09 -28.75 4.65
C LYS A 533 15.60 -28.87 4.99
N LYS A 534 14.84 -27.78 4.86
CA LYS A 534 13.42 -27.71 5.20
C LYS A 534 12.70 -26.85 4.16
N GLY A 535 11.52 -27.29 3.75
CA GLY A 535 10.60 -26.46 2.99
C GLY A 535 10.01 -25.34 3.84
N LEU A 536 9.35 -24.41 3.17
CA LEU A 536 8.76 -23.23 3.75
C LEU A 536 7.67 -23.55 4.77
N LEU A 537 6.84 -24.58 4.51
CA LEU A 537 5.81 -25.02 5.45
C LEU A 537 6.41 -25.52 6.77
N THR A 538 7.44 -26.37 6.72
CA THR A 538 8.11 -26.87 7.92
C THR A 538 8.80 -25.74 8.71
N ARG A 539 9.34 -24.74 8.01
CA ARG A 539 9.92 -23.56 8.65
C ARG A 539 8.88 -22.67 9.32
N LEU A 540 7.74 -22.46 8.66
CA LEU A 540 6.58 -21.76 9.23
C LEU A 540 6.11 -22.43 10.53
N LEU A 541 5.95 -23.76 10.53
CA LEU A 541 5.59 -24.51 11.74
C LEU A 541 6.61 -24.34 12.87
N HIS A 542 7.89 -24.24 12.54
CA HIS A 542 8.95 -24.05 13.53
C HIS A 542 8.87 -22.67 14.20
N VAL A 543 8.57 -21.62 13.43
CA VAL A 543 8.37 -20.27 13.95
C VAL A 543 7.09 -20.18 14.76
N MET A 544 5.99 -20.72 14.25
CA MET A 544 4.68 -20.76 14.92
C MET A 544 4.76 -21.34 16.33
N LYS A 545 5.52 -22.43 16.50
CA LYS A 545 5.73 -23.06 17.81
C LYS A 545 6.51 -22.21 18.82
N LYS A 546 7.27 -21.22 18.35
CA LYS A 546 8.09 -20.32 19.16
C LYS A 546 7.45 -18.95 19.36
N GLU A 547 6.35 -18.68 18.68
CA GLU A 547 5.65 -17.40 18.73
C GLU A 547 5.06 -17.18 20.14
N PRO A 548 5.19 -15.98 20.76
CA PRO A 548 4.57 -15.69 22.05
C PRO A 548 3.04 -15.83 22.03
N ALA A 549 2.41 -16.18 23.16
CA ALA A 549 0.96 -16.41 23.25
C ALA A 549 0.12 -15.15 22.94
N GLU A 550 0.64 -13.98 23.30
CA GLU A 550 0.00 -12.67 23.08
C GLU A 550 0.20 -12.12 21.66
N SER A 551 0.99 -12.80 20.82
CA SER A 551 1.33 -12.29 19.49
C SER A 551 0.17 -12.39 18.50
N SER A 552 -0.13 -11.27 17.85
CA SER A 552 -1.11 -11.18 16.76
C SER A 552 -0.69 -12.01 15.53
N PHE A 553 0.60 -12.34 15.36
CA PHE A 553 1.08 -13.18 14.26
C PHE A 553 0.54 -14.61 14.29
N ARG A 554 0.14 -15.11 15.48
CA ARG A 554 -0.44 -16.45 15.61
C ARG A 554 -1.68 -16.63 14.74
N PHE A 555 -2.50 -15.59 14.59
CA PHE A 555 -3.64 -15.57 13.69
C PHE A 555 -3.21 -15.87 12.25
N TRP A 556 -2.28 -15.08 11.72
CA TRP A 556 -1.80 -15.20 10.34
C TRP A 556 -1.05 -16.50 10.08
N GLN A 557 -0.26 -16.98 11.04
CA GLN A 557 0.46 -18.25 10.95
C GLN A 557 -0.51 -19.44 10.89
N ALA A 558 -1.54 -19.45 11.75
CA ALA A 558 -2.56 -20.49 11.75
C ALA A 558 -3.31 -20.54 10.41
N ARG A 559 -3.70 -19.38 9.86
CA ARG A 559 -4.35 -19.27 8.55
C ARG A 559 -3.49 -19.77 7.39
N ALA A 560 -2.20 -19.41 7.38
CA ALA A 560 -1.27 -19.89 6.36
C ALA A 560 -1.10 -21.42 6.41
N VAL A 561 -0.98 -22.02 7.60
CA VAL A 561 -0.88 -23.49 7.74
C VAL A 561 -2.20 -24.18 7.39
N GLU A 562 -3.34 -23.62 7.80
CA GLU A 562 -4.66 -24.16 7.51
C GLU A 562 -4.93 -24.18 6.00
N SER A 563 -4.57 -23.10 5.28
CA SER A 563 -4.76 -23.03 3.83
C SER A 563 -4.06 -24.15 3.07
N PHE A 564 -2.95 -24.70 3.59
CA PHE A 564 -2.29 -25.87 3.03
C PHE A 564 -3.11 -27.16 3.19
N LEU A 565 -3.90 -27.27 4.26
CA LEU A 565 -4.78 -28.41 4.49
C LEU A 565 -6.11 -28.33 3.73
N ARG A 566 -6.53 -27.12 3.35
CA ARG A 566 -7.75 -26.88 2.57
C ARG A 566 -7.68 -27.47 1.16
N GLY A 567 -8.84 -27.68 0.56
CA GLY A 567 -9.01 -28.40 -0.71
C GLY A 567 -9.38 -29.87 -0.48
N VAL A 568 -8.86 -30.75 -1.33
CA VAL A 568 -9.08 -32.20 -1.20
C VAL A 568 -8.38 -32.70 0.06
N THR A 569 -9.13 -33.31 0.97
CA THR A 569 -8.60 -33.84 2.23
C THR A 569 -7.57 -34.94 1.96
N SER A 570 -6.34 -34.74 2.45
CA SER A 570 -5.22 -35.67 2.28
C SER A 570 -4.77 -36.19 3.65
N TYR A 571 -4.90 -37.50 3.86
CA TYR A 571 -4.38 -38.16 5.05
C TYR A 571 -2.85 -37.99 5.16
N ALA A 572 -2.13 -38.01 4.03
CA ALA A 572 -0.68 -37.81 4.00
C ALA A 572 -0.28 -36.41 4.48
N ASP A 573 -1.00 -35.36 4.04
CA ASP A 573 -0.75 -33.97 4.43
C ASP A 573 -0.99 -33.80 5.95
N GLN A 574 -2.11 -34.32 6.45
CA GLN A 574 -2.42 -34.26 7.89
C GLN A 574 -1.36 -34.99 8.72
N MET A 575 -0.99 -36.21 8.33
CA MET A 575 0.02 -37.00 9.04
C MET A 575 1.40 -36.35 9.00
N PHE A 576 1.76 -35.68 7.90
CA PHE A 576 3.00 -34.92 7.79
C PHE A 576 3.09 -33.80 8.83
N LEU A 577 1.99 -33.07 9.07
CA LEU A 577 1.91 -32.04 10.11
C LEU A 577 1.81 -32.62 11.52
N LEU A 578 1.09 -33.74 11.70
CA LEU A 578 1.02 -34.46 12.98
C LEU A 578 2.39 -34.99 13.42
N LYS A 579 3.20 -35.51 12.50
CA LYS A 579 4.60 -35.92 12.79
C LYS A 579 5.47 -34.74 13.22
N ARG A 580 5.15 -33.54 12.75
CA ARG A 580 5.82 -32.29 13.15
C ARG A 580 5.25 -31.72 14.44
N GLY A 581 4.30 -32.40 15.10
CA GLY A 581 3.74 -32.03 16.40
C GLY A 581 2.84 -30.80 16.35
N LEU A 582 2.13 -30.58 15.24
CA LEU A 582 1.23 -29.44 15.08
C LEU A 582 0.01 -29.57 16.02
N LEU A 583 -0.58 -30.76 16.14
CA LEU A 583 -1.77 -30.99 16.96
C LEU A 583 -1.51 -30.64 18.43
N GLU A 584 -0.44 -31.15 19.01
CA GLU A 584 -0.08 -30.90 20.41
C GLU A 584 0.15 -29.40 20.66
N HIS A 585 0.72 -28.69 19.69
CA HIS A 585 0.88 -27.24 19.78
C HIS A 585 -0.46 -26.50 19.73
N ILE A 586 -1.36 -26.86 18.81
CA ILE A 586 -2.69 -26.24 18.72
C ILE A 586 -3.46 -26.44 20.03
N LEU A 587 -3.46 -27.67 20.57
CA LEU A 587 -4.16 -27.98 21.82
C LEU A 587 -3.58 -27.26 23.02
N TYR A 588 -2.25 -27.15 23.12
CA TYR A 588 -1.61 -26.32 24.12
C TYR A 588 -2.11 -24.87 24.04
N CYS A 589 -2.26 -24.31 22.83
CA CYS A 589 -2.72 -22.93 22.66
C CYS A 589 -4.19 -22.74 23.04
N ILE A 590 -5.05 -23.70 22.71
CA ILE A 590 -6.49 -23.61 23.00
C ILE A 590 -6.78 -23.87 24.49
N VAL A 591 -6.09 -24.83 25.09
CA VAL A 591 -6.45 -25.39 26.40
C VAL A 591 -5.57 -24.88 27.54
N ASP A 592 -4.26 -24.78 27.29
CA ASP A 592 -3.26 -24.57 28.34
C ASP A 592 -2.61 -23.17 28.30
N SER A 593 -2.78 -22.42 27.20
CA SER A 593 -2.19 -21.09 27.06
C SER A 593 -3.12 -20.00 27.56
N GLU A 594 -2.57 -18.90 28.06
CA GLU A 594 -3.33 -17.72 28.49
C GLU A 594 -3.87 -16.88 27.32
N CYS A 595 -3.87 -17.39 26.08
CA CYS A 595 -4.30 -16.63 24.91
C CYS A 595 -5.75 -16.14 25.05
N LYS A 596 -5.94 -14.82 25.07
CA LYS A 596 -7.25 -14.18 25.24
C LYS A 596 -7.89 -13.74 23.92
N SER A 597 -7.14 -13.75 22.82
CA SER A 597 -7.63 -13.27 21.52
C SER A 597 -8.60 -14.25 20.88
N ARG A 598 -9.86 -13.82 20.71
CA ARG A 598 -10.91 -14.63 20.08
C ARG A 598 -10.57 -15.01 18.64
N ASP A 599 -9.99 -14.09 17.87
CA ASP A 599 -9.63 -14.33 16.47
C ASP A 599 -8.51 -15.36 16.32
N VAL A 600 -7.53 -15.31 17.23
CA VAL A 600 -6.44 -16.28 17.27
C VAL A 600 -6.97 -17.67 17.63
N LEU A 601 -7.81 -17.76 18.67
CA LEU A 601 -8.42 -19.03 19.08
C LEU A 601 -9.31 -19.62 17.99
N GLN A 602 -10.19 -18.81 17.39
CA GLN A 602 -10.99 -19.22 16.24
C GLN A 602 -10.11 -19.77 15.11
N SER A 603 -8.96 -19.12 14.87
CA SER A 603 -8.05 -19.59 13.84
C SER A 603 -7.40 -20.92 14.14
N TYR A 604 -7.03 -21.15 15.39
CA TYR A 604 -6.57 -22.45 15.85
C TYR A 604 -7.66 -23.53 15.75
N PHE A 605 -8.92 -23.20 15.99
CA PHE A 605 -10.04 -24.14 15.85
C PHE A 605 -10.28 -24.53 14.39
N ASP A 606 -10.31 -23.56 13.47
CA ASP A 606 -10.47 -23.87 12.03
C ASP A 606 -9.31 -24.76 11.54
N LEU A 607 -8.07 -24.45 11.97
CA LEU A 607 -6.89 -25.26 11.66
C LEU A 607 -6.99 -26.68 12.27
N LEU A 608 -7.46 -26.79 13.52
CA LEU A 608 -7.70 -28.07 14.17
C LEU A 608 -8.72 -28.90 13.40
N GLY A 609 -9.79 -28.26 12.94
CA GLY A 609 -10.84 -28.86 12.12
C GLY A 609 -10.26 -29.51 10.87
N GLU A 610 -9.50 -28.76 10.06
CA GLU A 610 -8.88 -29.29 8.84
C GLU A 610 -7.81 -30.36 9.13
N LEU A 611 -7.06 -30.24 10.24
CA LEU A 611 -6.04 -31.22 10.63
C LEU A 611 -6.63 -32.56 11.06
N MET A 612 -7.78 -32.55 11.74
CA MET A 612 -8.41 -33.76 12.29
C MET A 612 -9.47 -34.38 11.37
N LYS A 613 -9.92 -33.63 10.35
CA LYS A 613 -10.97 -34.04 9.42
C LYS A 613 -10.74 -35.45 8.87
N PHE A 614 -11.63 -36.38 9.23
CA PHE A 614 -11.61 -37.79 8.84
C PHE A 614 -10.31 -38.56 9.19
N ASN A 615 -9.53 -38.09 10.16
CA ASN A 615 -8.24 -38.68 10.51
C ASN A 615 -8.24 -39.36 11.88
N ILE A 616 -8.37 -40.70 11.89
CA ILE A 616 -8.46 -41.50 13.13
C ILE A 616 -7.21 -41.34 14.02
N ASP A 617 -6.02 -41.22 13.44
CA ASP A 617 -4.78 -41.06 14.21
C ASP A 617 -4.71 -39.69 14.89
N ALA A 618 -5.21 -38.64 14.22
CA ALA A 618 -5.37 -37.32 14.82
C ALA A 618 -6.32 -37.37 16.03
N PHE A 619 -7.48 -38.04 15.89
CA PHE A 619 -8.43 -38.23 17.00
C PHE A 619 -7.84 -39.00 18.18
N LYS A 620 -7.08 -40.09 17.92
CA LYS A 620 -6.40 -40.84 18.98
C LYS A 620 -5.40 -39.97 19.75
N ARG A 621 -4.63 -39.13 19.05
CA ARG A 621 -3.70 -38.19 19.69
C ARG A 621 -4.42 -37.08 20.44
N PHE A 622 -5.51 -36.54 19.90
CA PHE A 622 -6.36 -35.56 20.54
C PHE A 622 -6.91 -36.08 21.88
N ASN A 623 -7.51 -37.28 21.87
CA ASN A 623 -8.05 -37.91 23.07
C ASN A 623 -6.98 -38.20 24.12
N LYS A 624 -5.75 -38.52 23.68
CA LYS A 624 -4.61 -38.68 24.59
C LYS A 624 -4.22 -37.37 25.28
N TYR A 625 -4.38 -36.23 24.59
CA TYR A 625 -4.07 -34.92 25.12
C TYR A 625 -5.16 -34.38 26.06
N ILE A 626 -6.43 -34.51 25.64
CA ILE A 626 -7.62 -34.14 26.40
C ILE A 626 -8.01 -35.31 27.29
N ASN A 627 -7.21 -35.54 28.33
CA ASN A 627 -7.32 -36.68 29.23
C ASN A 627 -7.97 -36.37 30.58
N THR A 628 -8.39 -35.13 30.81
CA THR A 628 -9.02 -34.67 32.06
C THR A 628 -10.24 -33.80 31.79
N ASP A 629 -11.21 -33.83 32.71
CA ASP A 629 -12.42 -33.00 32.62
C ASP A 629 -12.09 -31.51 32.63
N GLU A 630 -11.04 -31.09 33.35
CA GLU A 630 -10.57 -29.70 33.35
C GLU A 630 -10.14 -29.22 31.95
N LYS A 631 -9.41 -30.07 31.21
CA LYS A 631 -9.01 -29.76 29.83
C LYS A 631 -10.19 -29.73 28.87
N VAL A 632 -11.17 -30.62 29.08
CA VAL A 632 -12.43 -30.59 28.33
C VAL A 632 -13.16 -29.29 28.59
N MET A 633 -13.26 -28.87 29.86
CA MET A 633 -13.94 -27.63 30.25
C MET A 633 -13.21 -26.39 29.73
N ASN A 634 -11.87 -26.36 29.77
CA ASN A 634 -11.08 -25.25 29.22
C ASN A 634 -11.22 -25.15 27.69
N GLY A 635 -11.23 -26.28 26.98
CA GLY A 635 -11.52 -26.29 25.54
C GLY A 635 -12.97 -25.89 25.22
N ALA A 636 -13.93 -26.31 26.04
CA ALA A 636 -15.36 -26.02 25.86
C ALA A 636 -15.76 -24.58 26.23
N ARG A 637 -14.99 -23.88 27.08
CA ARG A 637 -15.25 -22.46 27.44
C ARG A 637 -15.30 -21.52 26.25
N TYR A 638 -14.70 -21.90 25.12
CA TYR A 638 -14.68 -21.12 23.89
C TYR A 638 -15.73 -21.58 22.86
N PHE A 639 -16.52 -22.61 23.16
CA PHE A 639 -17.64 -23.11 22.32
C PHE A 639 -19.00 -22.44 22.63
N CYS A 640 -19.13 -21.78 23.78
CA CYS A 640 -20.31 -21.01 24.19
C CYS A 640 -19.99 -19.51 24.17
#